data_AF-A0A411DX78-F1
#
_entry.id   AF-A0A411DX78-F1
#
_cell.length_a   1.000
_cell.length_b   1.000
_cell.length_c   1.000
_cell.angle_alpha   90.00
_cell.angle_beta   90.00
_cell.angle_gamma   90.00
#
_symmetry.space_group_name_H-M   'P 1'
#
loop_
_entity.id
_entity.type
_entity.pdbx_description
1 polymer ?
#
loop_
_entity_poly.entity_id
_entity_poly.type
_entity_poly.pdbx_seq_one_letter_code
_entity_poly.pdbx_strand_id
1 'polypeptide(L)'
;MKVPISLLVLVTAWVWRVDSELCVPIVECSRDLNRGPRQKCRLIDHSIGVICHNAADRLKMAWNNRETHQNQRKPSGFPGRLKNQQYAFLVDRSKAEIAAKRATKNEHKFGNRNRHRSRIGNILDIPDRRERSFLSGTPLGLETNNKTQYHIKILADLSKGGGLEKITYTTSRVRRSTDFLPIIPDCRPASTPACSEKAAEFWRNDIGQCNHLEDTRVGATLMPQARLLPARFEDGVSEPLQTGHQGLPLLSARAISAVTIDTSPDIAPLFTGLLLVLGQLVAHDLVLSATQLPAGGNLTSCCQGVEYPHKRLDENCWPIRVSARDPLYRRAGVRCLNQFRSRVAAFELSGCVAQPISPENQVTHYLDGSIIYGSSSQQVQQLRAGEKGKLKMSSDNMLMKNGDKALTGEGRSNVTPMLSFLHTLLAREHNRIAEELHRLRPDLSDFHLFMLARQIFVAEYQHIVYNEYLPIILGVDYMDELGISVDVERQWLFNEKVNPAITVEFSTAAFRFGHSMIMNDVVLQEKNGKNAKKMKLTDLFFGDDMLTEPNMFEAFGRSLLKQPPSSVSTSFSRAAVEQLFANSSDNLGLDLVSLNLNRGRDHGLPSYVQMREACTGEKIGDRWSDLLKFFDRGELVKLRKVYQSVHDIELYIGGILERKSPGVFVPPVFQCIIGNQFYSLSYGDRFFYLHRNTSASFTERQITELKKASFSRILCDNLDLEGIPPLALWQQNELNPMVSCASEAIPRLDLAVFVPHL
;
A
#
# COMPACT_ATOMS: atom_id res chain seq x y z
N MET A 1 -10.22 -32.51 47.01
CA MET A 1 -10.18 -33.66 46.07
C MET A 1 -8.96 -33.52 45.17
N LYS A 2 -8.36 -34.61 44.67
CA LYS A 2 -7.16 -34.55 43.81
C LYS A 2 -7.57 -34.41 42.33
N VAL A 3 -7.03 -33.40 41.64
CA VAL A 3 -7.14 -33.26 40.18
C VAL A 3 -6.01 -34.08 39.52
N PRO A 4 -6.24 -34.77 38.37
CA PRO A 4 -5.18 -35.55 37.71
C PRO A 4 -4.10 -34.65 37.09
N ILE A 5 -2.86 -35.12 37.10
CA ILE A 5 -1.74 -34.49 36.38
C ILE A 5 -1.78 -34.97 34.92
N SER A 6 -1.80 -34.03 33.96
CA SER A 6 -1.84 -34.32 32.53
C SER A 6 -0.57 -35.03 32.03
N LEU A 7 -0.73 -36.02 31.14
CA LEU A 7 0.39 -36.54 30.35
C LEU A 7 0.96 -35.44 29.45
N LEU A 8 2.29 -35.34 29.40
CA LEU A 8 2.99 -34.49 28.44
C LEU A 8 3.30 -35.30 27.17
N VAL A 9 2.67 -34.96 26.05
CA VAL A 9 3.02 -35.50 24.73
C VAL A 9 3.94 -34.51 24.03
N LEU A 10 5.12 -34.98 23.59
CA LEU A 10 6.08 -34.20 22.81
C LEU A 10 6.13 -34.77 21.39
N VAL A 11 5.62 -33.99 20.44
CA VAL A 11 5.82 -34.22 19.00
C VAL A 11 7.08 -33.47 18.59
N THR A 12 8.05 -34.17 18.00
CA THR A 12 9.31 -33.57 17.53
C THR A 12 9.61 -34.00 16.11
N ALA A 13 9.57 -33.06 15.18
CA ALA A 13 9.97 -33.30 13.79
C ALA A 13 11.50 -33.33 13.68
N TRP A 14 12.03 -34.27 12.90
CA TRP A 14 13.45 -34.38 12.57
C TRP A 14 13.61 -34.28 11.05
N VAL A 15 14.25 -33.22 10.58
CA VAL A 15 14.54 -33.02 9.15
C VAL A 15 15.82 -33.75 8.80
N TRP A 16 15.73 -34.70 7.87
CA TRP A 16 16.89 -35.34 7.25
C TRP A 16 17.08 -34.77 5.84
N ARG A 17 18.35 -34.59 5.43
CA ARG A 17 18.70 -34.11 4.09
C ARG A 17 19.66 -35.10 3.45
N VAL A 18 19.20 -35.76 2.40
CA VAL A 18 19.98 -36.68 1.57
C VAL A 18 19.64 -36.35 0.13
N ASP A 19 20.67 -36.04 -0.66
CA ASP A 19 20.65 -35.92 -2.13
C ASP A 19 19.38 -35.27 -2.74
N SER A 20 19.26 -33.96 -2.49
CA SER A 20 18.32 -33.01 -3.12
C SER A 20 16.87 -32.98 -2.64
N GLU A 21 16.31 -34.05 -2.08
CA GLU A 21 14.89 -34.07 -1.67
C GLU A 21 14.68 -33.96 -0.15
N LEU A 22 13.49 -33.48 0.26
CA LEU A 22 13.16 -33.16 1.66
C LEU A 22 12.12 -34.13 2.24
N CYS A 23 12.56 -35.06 3.08
CA CYS A 23 11.68 -36.01 3.77
C CYS A 23 11.48 -35.62 5.25
N VAL A 24 10.22 -35.53 5.68
CA VAL A 24 9.83 -35.17 7.06
C VAL A 24 8.84 -36.20 7.63
N PRO A 25 9.32 -37.27 8.31
CA PRO A 25 8.45 -38.24 8.95
C PRO A 25 7.87 -37.69 10.27
N ILE A 26 6.56 -37.88 10.49
CA ILE A 26 5.89 -37.52 11.75
C ILE A 26 6.00 -38.68 12.75
N VAL A 27 6.59 -38.40 13.91
CA VAL A 27 6.87 -39.39 14.96
C VAL A 27 6.31 -38.91 16.29
N GLU A 28 5.50 -39.74 16.95
CA GLU A 28 5.10 -39.52 18.34
C GLU A 28 6.18 -40.08 19.27
N CYS A 29 6.58 -39.35 20.32
CA CYS A 29 7.60 -39.81 21.27
C CYS A 29 7.10 -39.69 22.72
N SER A 30 6.51 -40.78 23.21
CA SER A 30 6.04 -40.91 24.60
C SER A 30 7.20 -41.04 25.60
N ARG A 31 7.03 -40.43 26.79
CA ARG A 31 8.00 -40.45 27.88
C ARG A 31 7.31 -40.82 29.20
N ASP A 32 7.54 -42.04 29.67
CA ASP A 32 7.05 -42.51 30.97
C ASP A 32 7.88 -41.86 32.09
N LEU A 33 7.27 -40.90 32.81
CA LEU A 33 7.94 -40.12 33.85
C LEU A 33 8.38 -40.96 35.06
N ASN A 34 7.89 -42.20 35.20
CA ASN A 34 8.24 -43.08 36.32
C ASN A 34 9.35 -44.11 35.99
N ARG A 35 9.88 -44.15 34.75
CA ARG A 35 10.82 -45.21 34.30
C ARG A 35 12.05 -44.71 33.52
N GLY A 36 12.65 -43.62 34.00
CA GLY A 36 14.01 -43.21 33.58
C GLY A 36 14.11 -42.67 32.15
N PRO A 37 15.33 -42.59 31.56
CA PRO A 37 15.57 -41.82 30.35
C PRO A 37 15.28 -42.54 29.02
N ARG A 38 14.55 -43.67 29.00
CA ARG A 38 14.21 -44.40 27.76
C ARG A 38 12.89 -43.90 27.17
N GLN A 39 12.98 -43.07 26.13
CA GLN A 39 11.83 -42.54 25.37
C GLN A 39 11.34 -43.57 24.33
N LYS A 40 10.03 -43.77 24.18
CA LYS A 40 9.44 -44.69 23.19
C LYS A 40 8.76 -43.91 22.07
N CYS A 41 9.29 -44.05 20.86
CA CYS A 41 8.81 -43.35 19.67
C CYS A 41 8.16 -44.30 18.64
N ARG A 42 7.17 -43.79 17.88
CA ARG A 42 6.43 -44.52 16.84
C ARG A 42 6.02 -43.56 15.71
N LEU A 43 6.13 -44.00 14.44
CA LEU A 43 5.51 -43.27 13.31
C LEU A 43 3.99 -43.38 13.38
N ILE A 44 3.31 -42.24 13.14
CA ILE A 44 1.87 -42.10 13.35
C ILE A 44 1.07 -42.39 12.08
N ASP A 45 1.53 -41.91 10.92
CA ASP A 45 0.77 -41.91 9.67
C ASP A 45 1.67 -42.03 8.42
N HIS A 46 1.09 -42.52 7.33
CA HIS A 46 1.64 -42.55 5.97
C HIS A 46 0.87 -41.63 4.99
N SER A 47 -0.11 -40.86 5.48
CA SER A 47 -1.23 -40.33 4.67
C SER A 47 -1.33 -38.79 4.63
N ILE A 48 -0.27 -38.07 4.23
CA ILE A 48 -0.34 -36.70 3.70
C ILE A 48 0.78 -36.52 2.68
N GLY A 49 0.50 -35.81 1.58
CA GLY A 49 1.20 -36.00 0.30
C GLY A 49 2.63 -35.46 0.20
N VAL A 50 3.59 -36.37 0.06
CA VAL A 50 4.80 -36.22 -0.78
C VAL A 50 4.95 -37.51 -1.59
N ILE A 51 5.15 -37.41 -2.91
CA ILE A 51 5.28 -38.58 -3.79
C ILE A 51 6.72 -39.10 -3.74
N CYS A 52 7.00 -40.02 -2.81
CA CYS A 52 8.28 -40.73 -2.77
C CYS A 52 8.30 -41.87 -3.80
N HIS A 53 8.74 -41.59 -5.03
CA HIS A 53 8.98 -42.65 -6.01
C HIS A 53 10.19 -43.53 -5.59
N ASN A 54 9.97 -44.84 -5.54
CA ASN A 54 11.01 -45.89 -5.47
C ASN A 54 11.92 -45.93 -4.21
N ALA A 55 11.32 -45.97 -3.01
CA ALA A 55 12.05 -46.18 -1.74
C ALA A 55 11.80 -47.54 -1.04
N ALA A 56 11.03 -48.46 -1.64
CA ALA A 56 10.52 -49.67 -0.97
C ALA A 56 11.59 -50.67 -0.51
N ASP A 57 12.69 -50.85 -1.27
CA ASP A 57 13.63 -51.97 -1.07
C ASP A 57 14.90 -51.63 -0.27
N ARG A 58 15.11 -50.37 0.14
CA ARG A 58 16.36 -49.96 0.84
C ARG A 58 16.25 -49.83 2.36
N LEU A 59 15.05 -49.89 2.95
CA LEU A 59 14.85 -49.76 4.41
C LEU A 59 14.77 -51.10 5.19
N LYS A 60 15.28 -52.20 4.63
CA LYS A 60 15.35 -53.51 5.30
C LYS A 60 16.70 -53.87 5.95
N MET A 61 17.73 -53.01 5.87
CA MET A 61 19.06 -53.25 6.45
C MET A 61 19.55 -52.10 7.34
N ALA A 62 18.88 -51.90 8.48
CA ALA A 62 19.37 -50.99 9.55
C ALA A 62 18.84 -51.30 10.96
N TRP A 63 17.69 -51.99 11.09
CA TRP A 63 16.98 -52.14 12.37
C TRP A 63 16.84 -53.61 12.83
N ASN A 64 17.98 -54.31 12.90
CA ASN A 64 18.10 -55.58 13.62
C ASN A 64 19.58 -55.91 13.92
N ASN A 65 20.12 -55.44 15.05
CA ASN A 65 20.81 -56.27 16.06
C ASN A 65 21.45 -55.46 17.21
N ARG A 66 21.25 -56.00 18.43
CA ARG A 66 22.11 -55.98 19.63
C ARG A 66 22.42 -54.65 20.37
N GLU A 67 22.11 -54.70 21.66
CA GLU A 67 22.68 -53.88 22.72
C GLU A 67 24.19 -54.19 22.92
N THR A 68 25.01 -53.21 23.31
CA THR A 68 26.23 -53.42 24.12
C THR A 68 26.76 -52.09 24.71
N HIS A 69 27.81 -52.15 25.53
CA HIS A 69 28.21 -51.09 26.46
C HIS A 69 29.48 -50.29 26.06
N GLN A 70 29.59 -49.12 26.69
CA GLN A 70 30.82 -48.43 27.13
C GLN A 70 31.72 -47.65 26.13
N ASN A 71 32.39 -46.68 26.76
CA ASN A 71 33.33 -45.69 26.23
C ASN A 71 34.42 -46.24 25.29
N GLN A 72 34.72 -45.51 24.21
CA GLN A 72 36.06 -44.93 24.02
C GLN A 72 36.15 -43.83 22.93
N ARG A 73 37.37 -43.31 22.75
CA ARG A 73 37.83 -42.08 22.07
C ARG A 73 37.30 -41.85 20.63
N LYS A 74 37.30 -40.56 20.22
CA LYS A 74 37.14 -40.09 18.83
C LYS A 74 38.17 -40.72 17.87
N PRO A 75 37.73 -41.16 16.68
CA PRO A 75 38.46 -40.99 15.42
C PRO A 75 38.16 -39.62 14.79
N SER A 76 39.02 -39.17 13.87
CA SER A 76 38.91 -37.88 13.16
C SER A 76 38.46 -38.05 11.70
N GLY A 77 37.60 -37.16 11.21
CA GLY A 77 37.47 -36.88 9.76
C GLY A 77 36.04 -36.86 9.21
N PHE A 78 35.39 -35.69 9.27
CA PHE A 78 34.44 -35.18 8.26
C PHE A 78 34.11 -33.70 8.57
N PRO A 79 34.22 -32.75 7.62
CA PRO A 79 33.98 -31.33 7.89
C PRO A 79 32.50 -30.94 7.66
N GLY A 80 31.74 -30.75 8.75
CA GLY A 80 30.38 -30.22 8.67
C GLY A 80 29.82 -29.82 10.04
N ARG A 81 29.30 -28.59 10.18
CA ARG A 81 28.65 -28.12 11.41
C ARG A 81 27.15 -28.47 11.39
N LEU A 82 26.74 -29.44 12.20
CA LEU A 82 25.34 -29.56 12.63
C LEU A 82 24.96 -28.34 13.49
N LYS A 83 23.77 -27.76 13.24
CA LYS A 83 23.09 -26.83 14.13
C LYS A 83 21.79 -27.49 14.61
N ASN A 84 21.65 -27.67 15.92
CA ASN A 84 20.39 -28.09 16.51
C ASN A 84 19.48 -26.87 16.70
N GLN A 85 18.22 -26.97 16.30
CA GLN A 85 17.13 -26.13 16.79
C GLN A 85 15.97 -27.05 17.22
N GLN A 86 15.52 -26.89 18.46
CA GLN A 86 14.30 -27.54 18.95
C GLN A 86 13.16 -26.54 18.90
N TYR A 87 12.07 -26.91 18.23
CA TYR A 87 10.79 -26.24 18.33
C TYR A 87 9.84 -27.14 19.11
N ALA A 88 9.11 -26.56 20.06
CA ALA A 88 8.11 -27.25 20.88
C ALA A 88 6.82 -26.43 20.88
N PHE A 89 5.73 -27.06 20.47
CA PHE A 89 4.42 -26.43 20.37
C PHE A 89 3.43 -27.10 21.34
N LEU A 90 2.59 -26.29 21.99
CA LEU A 90 1.46 -26.74 22.79
C LEU A 90 0.17 -26.47 22.01
N VAL A 91 -0.70 -27.49 21.89
CA VAL A 91 -1.96 -27.40 21.15
C VAL A 91 -3.13 -27.66 22.10
N ASP A 92 -4.10 -26.75 22.10
CA ASP A 92 -5.33 -26.86 22.89
C ASP A 92 -6.28 -27.92 22.29
N ARG A 93 -6.67 -28.88 23.13
CA ARG A 93 -7.50 -30.03 22.75
C ARG A 93 -8.90 -29.62 22.27
N SER A 94 -9.43 -28.47 22.71
CA SER A 94 -10.76 -27.96 22.33
C SER A 94 -10.91 -27.68 20.83
N LYS A 95 -9.81 -27.32 20.14
CA LYS A 95 -9.84 -26.98 18.71
C LYS A 95 -9.99 -28.21 17.79
N ALA A 96 -9.60 -29.40 18.25
CA ALA A 96 -9.66 -30.62 17.46
C ALA A 96 -11.10 -31.12 17.25
N GLU A 97 -11.95 -31.08 18.29
CA GLU A 97 -13.33 -31.58 18.20
C GLU A 97 -14.24 -30.76 17.27
N ILE A 98 -13.95 -29.46 17.12
CA ILE A 98 -14.69 -28.56 16.24
C ILE A 98 -14.39 -28.87 14.75
N ALA A 99 -13.15 -29.28 14.44
CA ALA A 99 -12.78 -29.75 13.10
C ALA A 99 -13.48 -31.07 12.77
N ALA A 100 -13.44 -32.04 13.68
CA ALA A 100 -14.09 -33.35 13.48
C ALA A 100 -15.61 -33.24 13.21
N LYS A 101 -16.30 -32.34 13.93
CA LYS A 101 -17.75 -32.10 13.76
C LYS A 101 -18.14 -31.35 12.47
N ARG A 102 -17.18 -30.85 11.68
CA ARG A 102 -17.44 -30.27 10.35
C ARG A 102 -17.23 -31.26 9.20
N ALA A 103 -16.39 -32.29 9.37
CA ALA A 103 -16.12 -33.28 8.33
C ALA A 103 -17.34 -34.17 8.01
N THR A 104 -18.13 -34.55 9.02
CA THR A 104 -19.22 -35.55 8.91
C THR A 104 -20.53 -35.02 8.29
N LYS A 105 -20.53 -33.86 7.63
CA LYS A 105 -21.76 -33.24 7.10
C LYS A 105 -21.92 -33.21 5.57
N ASN A 106 -20.96 -33.75 4.81
CA ASN A 106 -20.99 -33.74 3.34
C ASN A 106 -21.20 -35.12 2.66
N GLU A 107 -21.20 -36.24 3.38
CA GLU A 107 -21.38 -37.59 2.78
C GLU A 107 -22.86 -38.01 2.62
N HIS A 108 -23.70 -37.17 2.04
CA HIS A 108 -25.11 -37.49 1.76
C HIS A 108 -25.57 -37.03 0.37
N LYS A 109 -25.04 -37.67 -0.69
CA LYS A 109 -25.69 -37.77 -2.01
C LYS A 109 -25.06 -38.83 -2.96
N PHE A 110 -25.04 -40.09 -2.55
CA PHE A 110 -24.91 -41.20 -3.50
C PHE A 110 -25.91 -42.32 -3.22
N GLY A 111 -26.77 -42.56 -4.21
CA GLY A 111 -27.73 -43.65 -4.25
C GLY A 111 -28.75 -43.42 -5.37
N ASN A 112 -29.30 -44.44 -6.03
CA ASN A 112 -29.01 -45.88 -5.96
C ASN A 112 -29.78 -46.55 -7.12
N ARG A 113 -29.17 -47.42 -7.94
CA ARG A 113 -29.79 -48.67 -8.46
C ARG A 113 -28.93 -49.48 -9.47
N ASN A 114 -28.54 -50.67 -9.04
CA ASN A 114 -28.82 -51.97 -9.68
C ASN A 114 -28.30 -52.38 -11.08
N ARG A 115 -27.58 -53.53 -11.04
CA ARG A 115 -27.73 -54.77 -11.86
C ARG A 115 -26.81 -55.06 -13.06
N HIS A 116 -25.99 -56.10 -12.83
CA HIS A 116 -25.71 -57.28 -13.67
C HIS A 116 -24.83 -57.22 -14.95
N ARG A 117 -23.69 -57.90 -14.82
CA ARG A 117 -23.18 -58.99 -15.69
C ARG A 117 -22.96 -58.73 -17.21
N SER A 118 -21.67 -58.56 -17.51
CA SER A 118 -20.79 -59.60 -18.13
C SER A 118 -20.52 -59.62 -19.65
N ARG A 119 -19.36 -60.24 -19.95
CA ARG A 119 -18.79 -60.72 -21.25
C ARG A 119 -18.08 -59.64 -22.10
N ILE A 120 -16.74 -59.74 -22.22
CA ILE A 120 -15.95 -60.44 -23.28
C ILE A 120 -16.08 -59.69 -24.61
N GLY A 121 -15.12 -58.83 -24.96
CA GLY A 121 -13.90 -59.14 -25.74
C GLY A 121 -13.77 -58.07 -26.86
N ASN A 122 -12.69 -57.92 -27.64
CA ASN A 122 -11.42 -58.64 -27.75
C ASN A 122 -10.41 -57.79 -28.57
N ILE A 123 -9.09 -57.99 -28.41
CA ILE A 123 -8.04 -58.16 -29.48
C ILE A 123 -8.15 -57.27 -30.75
N LEU A 124 -7.16 -56.47 -31.22
CA LEU A 124 -5.69 -56.30 -31.02
C LEU A 124 -5.31 -54.79 -31.30
N ASP A 125 -4.10 -54.26 -31.60
CA ASP A 125 -2.73 -54.74 -31.92
C ASP A 125 -1.64 -53.65 -31.61
N ILE A 126 -0.34 -53.99 -31.57
CA ILE A 126 0.83 -53.07 -31.52
C ILE A 126 2.11 -53.76 -32.07
N PRO A 127 2.90 -53.12 -32.97
CA PRO A 127 4.34 -52.88 -32.74
C PRO A 127 4.76 -51.42 -33.07
N ASP A 128 5.62 -50.71 -32.31
CA ASP A 128 7.08 -50.90 -32.09
C ASP A 128 7.91 -50.65 -33.40
N ARG A 129 9.01 -49.87 -33.49
CA ARG A 129 9.99 -49.37 -32.51
C ARG A 129 10.83 -48.18 -33.06
N ARG A 130 11.30 -47.23 -32.20
CA ARG A 130 12.72 -46.75 -32.08
C ARG A 130 12.91 -45.47 -31.24
N GLU A 131 14.11 -45.35 -30.67
CA GLU A 131 14.56 -44.30 -29.73
C GLU A 131 15.31 -43.14 -30.44
N ARG A 132 15.29 -41.90 -29.90
CA ARG A 132 16.44 -41.27 -29.17
C ARG A 132 16.29 -39.77 -28.85
N SER A 133 17.09 -39.36 -27.85
CA SER A 133 17.62 -38.00 -27.56
C SER A 133 16.67 -36.81 -27.36
N PHE A 134 16.50 -36.44 -26.08
CA PHE A 134 16.75 -35.09 -25.53
C PHE A 134 16.75 -33.89 -26.50
N LEU A 135 15.76 -32.98 -26.36
CA LEU A 135 15.93 -31.60 -25.85
C LEU A 135 14.59 -30.84 -25.86
N SER A 136 14.54 -29.70 -25.17
CA SER A 136 13.38 -28.83 -24.90
C SER A 136 12.29 -29.42 -23.97
N GLY A 137 12.17 -28.83 -22.79
CA GLY A 137 10.98 -28.95 -21.95
C GLY A 137 10.05 -27.78 -22.27
N THR A 138 8.83 -28.08 -22.71
CA THR A 138 7.79 -27.06 -22.96
C THR A 138 7.31 -26.46 -21.64
N PRO A 139 7.02 -25.14 -21.59
CA PRO A 139 6.30 -24.55 -20.46
C PRO A 139 4.92 -25.19 -20.28
N LEU A 140 4.42 -25.19 -19.04
CA LEU A 140 3.09 -25.72 -18.69
C LEU A 140 1.99 -24.99 -19.48
N GLY A 141 1.35 -25.71 -20.40
CA GLY A 141 0.15 -25.25 -21.07
C GLY A 141 -1.03 -25.19 -20.09
N LEU A 142 -1.54 -23.98 -19.86
CA LEU A 142 -2.81 -23.72 -19.20
C LEU A 142 -3.61 -22.76 -20.09
N GLU A 143 -4.89 -23.05 -20.25
CA GLU A 143 -5.74 -22.38 -21.25
C GLU A 143 -5.97 -20.90 -20.95
N THR A 144 -6.10 -20.10 -22.01
CA THR A 144 -6.11 -18.65 -21.95
C THR A 144 -7.45 -18.09 -21.48
N ASN A 145 -7.68 -18.04 -20.17
CA ASN A 145 -8.62 -17.11 -19.53
C ASN A 145 -8.17 -16.80 -18.08
N ASN A 146 -8.21 -15.51 -17.70
CA ASN A 146 -7.81 -14.93 -16.39
C ASN A 146 -6.31 -14.77 -16.06
N LYS A 147 -5.58 -13.94 -16.83
CA LYS A 147 -4.25 -13.42 -16.39
C LYS A 147 -4.31 -12.60 -15.08
N THR A 148 -5.45 -12.01 -14.71
CA THR A 148 -5.66 -11.37 -13.39
C THR A 148 -5.61 -12.37 -12.23
N GLN A 149 -6.18 -13.58 -12.39
CA GLN A 149 -6.10 -14.63 -11.37
C GLN A 149 -4.66 -15.16 -11.21
N TYR A 150 -3.82 -15.10 -12.25
CA TYR A 150 -2.40 -15.43 -12.14
C TYR A 150 -1.66 -14.45 -11.21
N HIS A 151 -1.87 -13.14 -11.35
CA HIS A 151 -1.32 -12.15 -10.42
C HIS A 151 -1.87 -12.32 -9.00
N ILE A 152 -3.19 -12.44 -8.81
CA ILE A 152 -3.79 -12.66 -7.47
C ILE A 152 -3.24 -13.94 -6.83
N LYS A 153 -3.05 -15.02 -7.59
CA LYS A 153 -2.45 -16.26 -7.10
C LYS A 153 -0.98 -16.09 -6.72
N ILE A 154 -0.17 -15.40 -7.53
CA ILE A 154 1.23 -15.10 -7.19
C ILE A 154 1.31 -14.20 -5.95
N LEU A 155 0.48 -13.17 -5.82
CA LEU A 155 0.41 -12.33 -4.62
C LEU A 155 0.03 -13.17 -3.37
N ALA A 156 -0.92 -14.09 -3.52
CA ALA A 156 -1.34 -14.99 -2.47
C ALA A 156 -0.29 -16.07 -2.15
N ASP A 157 0.54 -16.51 -3.09
CA ASP A 157 1.56 -17.54 -2.88
C ASP A 157 2.92 -16.95 -2.44
N LEU A 158 3.24 -15.72 -2.87
CA LEU A 158 4.33 -14.89 -2.31
C LEU A 158 4.08 -14.58 -0.83
N SER A 159 2.85 -14.22 -0.45
CA SER A 159 2.53 -13.96 0.95
C SER A 159 2.73 -15.22 1.80
N LYS A 160 2.10 -16.35 1.44
CA LYS A 160 2.31 -17.65 2.09
C LYS A 160 3.79 -18.05 2.15
N GLY A 161 4.52 -17.92 1.03
CA GLY A 161 5.92 -18.30 0.89
C GLY A 161 6.88 -17.47 1.74
N GLY A 162 6.54 -16.20 2.02
CA GLY A 162 7.29 -15.31 2.91
C GLY A 162 7.19 -15.67 4.41
N GLY A 163 6.59 -16.81 4.77
CA GLY A 163 6.38 -17.23 6.16
C GLY A 163 5.09 -16.69 6.79
N LEU A 164 4.16 -16.16 5.99
CA LEU A 164 2.83 -15.80 6.46
C LEU A 164 1.94 -17.05 6.50
N GLU A 165 1.93 -17.72 7.65
CA GLU A 165 0.96 -18.78 7.92
C GLU A 165 -0.48 -18.28 7.71
N LYS A 166 -1.40 -19.20 7.36
CA LYS A 166 -2.86 -18.93 7.38
C LYS A 166 -3.36 -18.78 8.83
N ILE A 167 -3.01 -17.67 9.46
CA ILE A 167 -3.59 -17.24 10.73
C ILE A 167 -5.05 -16.90 10.45
N THR A 168 -5.96 -17.77 10.92
CA THR A 168 -7.40 -17.53 10.81
C THR A 168 -7.72 -16.25 11.59
N TYR A 169 -8.12 -15.18 10.89
CA TYR A 169 -8.41 -13.91 11.55
C TYR A 169 -9.52 -14.09 12.59
N THR A 170 -9.17 -13.94 13.86
CA THR A 170 -10.10 -13.34 14.81
C THR A 170 -10.15 -11.85 14.50
N THR A 171 -10.87 -11.49 13.43
CA THR A 171 -11.26 -10.09 13.22
C THR A 171 -12.11 -9.68 14.43
N SER A 172 -11.53 -8.84 15.29
CA SER A 172 -12.33 -7.87 16.04
C SER A 172 -13.04 -7.03 14.97
N ARG A 173 -14.28 -7.43 14.60
CA ARG A 173 -14.97 -7.05 13.37
C ARG A 173 -14.65 -5.62 12.95
N VAL A 174 -13.75 -5.47 11.97
CA VAL A 174 -13.52 -4.16 11.37
C VAL A 174 -14.82 -3.82 10.66
N ARG A 175 -15.39 -2.67 10.99
CA ARG A 175 -16.64 -2.20 10.39
C ARG A 175 -16.47 -2.12 8.87
N ARG A 176 -17.53 -2.49 8.14
CA ARG A 176 -17.52 -2.39 6.69
C ARG A 176 -17.53 -0.92 6.29
N SER A 177 -17.05 -0.62 5.08
CA SER A 177 -17.06 0.75 4.56
C SER A 177 -18.45 1.39 4.61
N THR A 178 -19.50 0.60 4.40
CA THR A 178 -20.92 0.97 4.53
C THR A 178 -21.34 1.51 5.90
N ASP A 179 -20.56 1.26 6.95
CA ASP A 179 -20.92 1.60 8.32
C ASP A 179 -20.42 3.01 8.71
N PHE A 180 -19.62 3.65 7.84
CA PHE A 180 -19.24 5.06 7.91
C PHE A 180 -20.01 5.85 6.83
N LEU A 181 -20.96 6.67 7.27
CA LEU A 181 -21.50 7.74 6.43
C LEU A 181 -20.60 8.97 6.64
N PRO A 182 -19.84 9.42 5.61
CA PRO A 182 -18.90 10.52 5.78
C PRO A 182 -19.65 11.82 6.09
N ILE A 183 -19.24 12.49 7.16
CA ILE A 183 -19.75 13.80 7.56
C ILE A 183 -19.22 14.82 6.55
N ILE A 184 -20.13 15.34 5.72
CA ILE A 184 -19.87 16.46 4.82
C ILE A 184 -20.03 17.74 5.65
N PRO A 185 -19.01 18.61 5.76
CA PRO A 185 -19.18 19.91 6.42
C PRO A 185 -20.25 20.72 5.72
N ASP A 186 -21.20 21.28 6.48
CA ASP A 186 -22.35 21.96 5.87
C ASP A 186 -21.95 23.34 5.34
N CYS A 187 -21.72 23.39 4.03
CA CYS A 187 -21.47 24.63 3.30
C CYS A 187 -21.77 24.43 1.82
N ARG A 188 -22.96 24.84 1.40
CA ARG A 188 -23.50 24.66 0.04
C ARG A 188 -23.99 25.99 -0.53
N PRO A 189 -23.39 26.54 -1.60
CA PRO A 189 -23.98 27.66 -2.32
C PRO A 189 -25.39 27.34 -2.84
N ALA A 190 -26.28 28.35 -2.80
CA ALA A 190 -27.72 28.22 -2.98
C ALA A 190 -28.19 27.65 -4.34
N SER A 191 -27.30 27.55 -5.32
CA SER A 191 -27.51 26.79 -6.56
C SER A 191 -26.30 25.90 -6.84
N THR A 192 -26.54 24.69 -7.36
CA THR A 192 -25.53 23.91 -8.10
C THR A 192 -25.55 24.34 -9.57
N PRO A 193 -24.37 24.46 -10.23
CA PRO A 193 -24.33 24.56 -11.69
C PRO A 193 -24.92 23.27 -12.30
N ALA A 194 -25.87 23.39 -13.22
CA ALA A 194 -26.36 22.24 -13.98
C ALA A 194 -25.27 21.72 -14.92
N CYS A 195 -25.22 20.42 -15.16
CA CYS A 195 -24.30 19.81 -16.12
C CYS A 195 -24.73 20.15 -17.56
N SER A 196 -24.22 21.26 -18.08
CA SER A 196 -24.68 21.91 -19.31
C SER A 196 -24.13 21.30 -20.61
N GLU A 197 -23.22 20.33 -20.55
CA GLU A 197 -22.49 19.81 -21.70
C GLU A 197 -22.69 18.31 -21.91
N LYS A 198 -23.00 17.91 -23.16
CA LYS A 198 -22.90 16.51 -23.60
C LYS A 198 -21.49 15.93 -23.43
N ALA A 199 -20.45 16.76 -23.35
CA ALA A 199 -19.09 16.30 -23.04
C ALA A 199 -19.01 15.66 -21.65
N ALA A 200 -19.71 16.21 -20.65
CA ALA A 200 -19.71 15.69 -19.28
C ALA A 200 -20.46 14.34 -19.14
N GLU A 201 -21.25 13.94 -20.14
CA GLU A 201 -21.86 12.62 -20.20
C GLU A 201 -20.79 11.52 -20.35
N PHE A 202 -19.79 11.73 -21.21
CA PHE A 202 -18.77 10.74 -21.58
C PHE A 202 -17.39 10.99 -20.96
N TRP A 203 -17.06 12.26 -20.65
CA TRP A 203 -15.73 12.66 -20.21
C TRP A 203 -15.75 13.33 -18.84
N ARG A 204 -14.69 13.08 -18.07
CA ARG A 204 -14.43 13.74 -16.78
C ARG A 204 -14.05 15.20 -17.01
N ASN A 205 -14.66 16.09 -16.23
CA ASN A 205 -14.36 17.53 -16.20
C ASN A 205 -13.05 17.83 -15.45
N ASP A 206 -12.32 18.86 -15.87
CA ASP A 206 -10.97 19.21 -15.36
C ASP A 206 -10.91 19.65 -13.89
N ILE A 207 -12.03 20.07 -13.32
CA ILE A 207 -12.15 20.41 -11.88
C ILE A 207 -12.97 19.37 -11.10
N GLY A 208 -13.20 18.18 -11.68
CA GLY A 208 -13.92 17.07 -11.06
C GLY A 208 -15.44 17.27 -10.93
N GLN A 209 -16.00 18.37 -11.43
CA GLN A 209 -17.45 18.63 -11.39
C GLN A 209 -18.24 17.66 -12.28
N CYS A 210 -19.55 17.58 -12.04
CA CYS A 210 -20.50 16.75 -12.80
C CYS A 210 -20.19 15.24 -12.79
N ASN A 211 -19.37 14.77 -11.85
CA ASN A 211 -19.23 13.35 -11.58
C ASN A 211 -20.54 12.79 -11.01
N HIS A 212 -20.94 13.30 -9.84
CA HIS A 212 -22.32 13.21 -9.35
C HIS A 212 -23.19 14.19 -10.17
N LEU A 213 -24.39 13.75 -10.59
CA LEU A 213 -25.22 14.53 -11.53
C LEU A 213 -26.17 15.52 -10.84
N GLU A 214 -26.67 15.22 -9.64
CA GLU A 214 -27.53 16.16 -8.88
C GLU A 214 -26.70 17.21 -8.11
N ASP A 215 -25.83 16.75 -7.19
CA ASP A 215 -24.88 17.60 -6.48
C ASP A 215 -23.55 17.70 -7.26
N THR A 216 -23.55 18.52 -8.30
CA THR A 216 -22.50 18.62 -9.33
C THR A 216 -21.11 19.04 -8.82
N ARG A 217 -20.99 19.37 -7.53
CA ARG A 217 -19.75 19.73 -6.85
C ARG A 217 -19.13 18.60 -6.03
N VAL A 218 -19.82 17.47 -5.84
CA VAL A 218 -19.27 16.33 -5.09
C VAL A 218 -17.93 15.90 -5.69
N GLY A 219 -16.90 15.84 -4.84
CA GLY A 219 -15.53 15.49 -5.21
C GLY A 219 -14.76 16.50 -6.08
N ALA A 220 -15.34 17.66 -6.42
CA ALA A 220 -14.68 18.70 -7.20
C ALA A 220 -13.49 19.36 -6.47
N THR A 221 -12.68 20.13 -7.19
CA THR A 221 -11.61 20.96 -6.61
C THR A 221 -12.19 22.07 -5.74
N LEU A 222 -11.38 22.59 -4.81
CA LEU A 222 -11.73 23.64 -3.83
C LEU A 222 -12.87 23.28 -2.86
N MET A 223 -13.32 22.03 -2.86
CA MET A 223 -14.33 21.54 -1.92
C MET A 223 -13.71 21.19 -0.55
N PRO A 224 -14.50 21.23 0.54
CA PRO A 224 -14.08 20.73 1.84
C PRO A 224 -13.84 19.23 1.81
N GLN A 225 -12.77 18.80 2.49
CA GLN A 225 -12.59 17.39 2.85
C GLN A 225 -13.71 16.93 3.80
N ALA A 226 -14.16 15.69 3.63
CA ALA A 226 -15.16 15.06 4.49
C ALA A 226 -14.52 14.55 5.80
N ARG A 227 -15.32 14.01 6.72
CA ARG A 227 -14.80 13.42 7.98
C ARG A 227 -15.46 12.08 8.29
N LEU A 228 -14.70 11.15 8.85
CA LEU A 228 -15.24 9.88 9.39
C LEU A 228 -15.84 10.07 10.78
N LEU A 229 -15.33 11.03 11.56
CA LEU A 229 -15.83 11.39 12.88
C LEU A 229 -15.96 12.91 13.05
N PRO A 230 -16.78 13.39 14.03
CA PRO A 230 -16.85 14.81 14.36
C PRO A 230 -15.48 15.39 14.71
N ALA A 231 -15.25 16.64 14.30
CA ALA A 231 -13.97 17.33 14.52
C ALA A 231 -13.69 17.57 16.01
N ARG A 232 -12.40 17.51 16.40
CA ARG A 232 -11.92 17.82 17.76
C ARG A 232 -11.02 19.05 17.72
N PHE A 233 -11.63 20.23 17.73
CA PHE A 233 -10.97 21.53 17.94
C PHE A 233 -11.06 21.96 19.42
N GLU A 234 -10.24 22.93 19.83
CA GLU A 234 -10.21 23.47 21.20
C GLU A 234 -11.51 24.22 21.57
N ASP A 235 -12.05 24.98 20.61
CA ASP A 235 -13.31 25.71 20.64
C ASP A 235 -14.49 24.88 20.07
N GLY A 236 -14.23 23.65 19.61
CA GLY A 236 -15.17 22.81 18.86
C GLY A 236 -15.43 23.25 17.40
N VAL A 237 -14.78 24.32 16.93
CA VAL A 237 -15.12 25.04 15.68
C VAL A 237 -13.91 25.19 14.76
N SER A 238 -12.81 25.77 15.25
CA SER A 238 -11.70 26.25 14.43
C SER A 238 -10.31 26.26 15.09
N GLU A 239 -10.20 26.34 16.42
CA GLU A 239 -8.93 26.55 17.08
C GLU A 239 -8.15 25.24 17.25
N PRO A 240 -6.85 25.17 16.87
CA PRO A 240 -6.07 23.95 16.96
C PRO A 240 -6.03 23.41 18.39
N LEU A 241 -6.28 22.10 18.53
CA LEU A 241 -6.36 21.42 19.82
C LEU A 241 -5.07 21.61 20.63
N GLN A 242 -5.22 22.13 21.85
CA GLN A 242 -4.16 22.44 22.81
C GLN A 242 -4.34 21.70 24.13
N THR A 243 -5.58 21.36 24.50
CA THR A 243 -5.92 20.74 25.79
C THR A 243 -6.35 19.28 25.64
N GLY A 244 -5.85 18.43 26.54
CA GLY A 244 -6.20 17.03 26.64
C GLY A 244 -7.52 16.79 27.36
N HIS A 245 -8.00 15.56 27.32
CA HIS A 245 -9.28 15.08 27.85
C HIS A 245 -9.49 15.38 29.35
N GLN A 246 -8.40 15.57 30.10
CA GLN A 246 -8.42 15.91 31.54
C GLN A 246 -8.27 17.42 31.83
N GLY A 247 -8.41 18.30 30.83
CA GLY A 247 -8.22 19.75 31.01
C GLY A 247 -6.76 20.18 31.17
N LEU A 248 -5.80 19.31 30.83
CA LEU A 248 -4.37 19.55 30.95
C LEU A 248 -3.75 19.84 29.57
N PRO A 249 -2.80 20.79 29.43
CA PRO A 249 -2.16 21.09 28.15
C PRO A 249 -1.45 19.88 27.52
N LEU A 250 -1.66 19.67 26.23
CA LEU A 250 -0.94 18.71 25.42
C LEU A 250 0.53 19.15 25.24
N LEU A 251 1.45 18.18 25.17
CA LEU A 251 2.83 18.47 24.79
C LEU A 251 2.90 18.97 23.34
N SER A 252 3.94 19.74 23.00
CA SER A 252 4.16 20.15 21.61
C SER A 252 4.46 18.93 20.74
N ALA A 253 4.06 18.99 19.46
CA ALA A 253 4.29 17.91 18.50
C ALA A 253 5.74 17.41 18.46
N ARG A 254 6.72 18.33 18.64
CA ARG A 254 8.14 17.98 18.71
C ARG A 254 8.54 17.27 20.01
N ALA A 255 7.95 17.62 21.15
CA ALA A 255 8.19 16.89 22.40
C ALA A 255 7.61 15.45 22.35
N ILE A 256 6.57 15.23 21.54
CA ILE A 256 6.01 13.90 21.27
C ILE A 256 6.95 13.13 20.33
N SER A 257 7.25 13.68 19.15
CA SER A 257 8.16 13.10 18.16
C SER A 257 9.49 12.65 18.76
N ALA A 258 10.14 13.52 19.54
CA ALA A 258 11.44 13.26 20.18
C ALA A 258 11.41 12.22 21.32
N VAL A 259 10.25 11.62 21.64
CA VAL A 259 10.10 10.55 22.64
C VAL A 259 9.47 9.29 22.04
N THR A 260 8.69 9.41 20.96
CA THR A 260 8.04 8.26 20.29
C THR A 260 8.86 7.66 19.15
N ILE A 261 9.66 8.47 18.45
CA ILE A 261 10.33 8.07 17.20
C ILE A 261 11.80 7.67 17.43
N ASP A 262 12.18 6.52 16.86
CA ASP A 262 13.58 6.08 16.75
C ASP A 262 14.13 6.38 15.33
N THR A 263 15.45 6.57 15.15
CA THR A 263 16.03 7.04 13.87
C THR A 263 16.85 6.02 13.06
N SER A 264 16.60 4.72 13.30
CA SER A 264 17.26 3.58 12.65
C SER A 264 16.22 2.63 12.03
N PRO A 265 15.56 3.02 10.92
CA PRO A 265 14.44 2.26 10.36
C PRO A 265 14.89 0.96 9.69
N ASP A 266 14.18 -0.13 9.98
CA ASP A 266 14.27 -1.39 9.22
C ASP A 266 13.85 -1.17 7.74
N ILE A 267 14.33 -2.04 6.85
CA ILE A 267 13.88 -2.08 5.45
C ILE A 267 12.60 -2.93 5.28
N ALA A 268 11.93 -2.81 4.13
CA ALA A 268 10.82 -3.66 3.71
C ALA A 268 11.27 -4.61 2.59
N PRO A 269 11.96 -5.72 2.90
CA PRO A 269 12.77 -6.47 1.94
C PRO A 269 12.01 -7.27 0.87
N LEU A 270 10.67 -7.29 0.91
CA LEU A 270 9.83 -7.91 -0.11
C LEU A 270 9.42 -6.94 -1.23
N PHE A 271 9.61 -5.63 -1.02
CA PHE A 271 9.08 -4.58 -1.90
C PHE A 271 10.17 -3.70 -2.49
N THR A 272 9.84 -3.09 -3.62
CA THR A 272 10.72 -2.17 -4.33
C THR A 272 10.43 -0.72 -3.91
N GLY A 273 11.40 0.19 -4.07
CA GLY A 273 11.27 1.60 -3.69
C GLY A 273 10.14 2.32 -4.45
N LEU A 274 9.75 1.78 -5.61
CA LEU A 274 8.55 2.17 -6.34
C LEU A 274 7.27 2.11 -5.47
N LEU A 275 7.16 1.21 -4.50
CA LEU A 275 6.00 1.14 -3.58
C LEU A 275 5.83 2.43 -2.76
N LEU A 276 6.94 3.03 -2.29
CA LEU A 276 6.92 4.33 -1.61
C LEU A 276 6.49 5.44 -2.56
N VAL A 277 7.13 5.53 -3.73
CA VAL A 277 6.96 6.69 -4.61
C VAL A 277 5.62 6.65 -5.36
N LEU A 278 5.11 5.47 -5.71
CA LEU A 278 3.73 5.30 -6.20
C LEU A 278 2.71 5.64 -5.10
N GLY A 279 2.96 5.26 -3.84
CA GLY A 279 2.11 5.65 -2.72
C GLY A 279 2.06 7.17 -2.52
N GLN A 280 3.21 7.86 -2.66
CA GLN A 280 3.27 9.31 -2.65
C GLN A 280 2.52 9.92 -3.85
N LEU A 281 2.69 9.37 -5.06
CA LEU A 281 2.02 9.83 -6.28
C LEU A 281 0.49 9.75 -6.13
N VAL A 282 -0.04 8.63 -5.64
CA VAL A 282 -1.46 8.44 -5.32
C VAL A 282 -1.93 9.44 -4.24
N ALA A 283 -1.10 9.74 -3.24
CA ALA A 283 -1.43 10.74 -2.23
C ALA A 283 -1.50 12.17 -2.80
N HIS A 284 -0.66 12.48 -3.80
CA HIS A 284 -0.63 13.78 -4.46
C HIS A 284 -1.84 14.00 -5.39
N ASP A 285 -2.31 12.94 -6.06
CA ASP A 285 -3.50 12.97 -6.94
C ASP A 285 -4.79 13.17 -6.15
N LEU A 286 -4.89 12.50 -4.99
CA LEU A 286 -6.09 12.57 -4.15
C LEU A 286 -6.15 13.83 -3.28
N VAL A 287 -5.01 14.36 -2.80
CA VAL A 287 -5.04 15.50 -1.86
C VAL A 287 -3.88 16.50 -1.94
N LEU A 288 -4.27 17.78 -1.92
CA LEU A 288 -3.44 18.95 -1.69
C LEU A 288 -4.18 19.92 -0.74
N SER A 289 -3.91 19.82 0.57
CA SER A 289 -4.29 20.86 1.52
C SER A 289 -3.28 22.00 1.45
N ALA A 290 -3.64 23.09 0.76
CA ALA A 290 -2.78 24.27 0.67
C ALA A 290 -2.56 24.92 2.05
N THR A 291 -1.51 25.74 2.13
CA THR A 291 -1.24 26.64 3.25
C THR A 291 -2.06 27.93 3.10
N GLN A 292 -2.68 28.40 4.18
CA GLN A 292 -3.23 29.76 4.22
C GLN A 292 -2.08 30.74 4.53
N LEU A 293 -1.81 31.64 3.59
CA LEU A 293 -0.79 32.69 3.76
C LEU A 293 -1.44 33.99 4.26
N PRO A 294 -0.74 34.76 5.13
CA PRO A 294 -1.23 36.04 5.63
C PRO A 294 -1.56 37.06 4.53
N ALA A 295 -2.60 37.87 4.77
CA ALA A 295 -2.99 38.94 3.86
C ALA A 295 -1.85 39.93 3.63
N GLY A 296 -1.57 40.27 2.36
CA GLY A 296 -0.46 41.14 1.97
C GLY A 296 0.91 40.46 1.89
N GLY A 297 1.04 39.16 2.17
CA GLY A 297 2.19 38.32 1.77
C GLY A 297 3.54 38.58 2.48
N ASN A 298 3.65 39.60 3.34
CA ASN A 298 4.92 40.02 3.94
C ASN A 298 5.51 39.05 4.97
N LEU A 299 4.70 38.19 5.61
CA LEU A 299 5.17 37.26 6.64
C LEU A 299 5.62 35.93 6.01
N THR A 300 6.93 35.73 5.92
CA THR A 300 7.55 34.53 5.32
C THR A 300 7.73 33.37 6.30
N SER A 301 7.69 33.60 7.61
CA SER A 301 7.89 32.56 8.62
C SER A 301 7.21 32.86 9.97
N CYS A 302 6.43 31.91 10.46
CA CYS A 302 5.79 31.94 11.77
C CYS A 302 6.76 31.85 12.96
N CYS A 303 8.07 31.83 12.73
CA CYS A 303 9.11 31.83 13.76
C CYS A 303 9.83 33.18 13.92
N GLN A 304 9.57 34.17 13.05
CA GLN A 304 10.20 35.50 13.13
C GLN A 304 9.56 36.34 14.24
N GLY A 305 10.34 36.98 15.13
CA GLY A 305 9.80 37.92 16.12
C GLY A 305 8.85 37.34 17.18
N VAL A 306 8.77 36.02 17.33
CA VAL A 306 7.91 35.38 18.34
C VAL A 306 8.53 35.53 19.74
N GLU A 307 8.08 36.55 20.47
CA GLU A 307 8.27 36.61 21.93
C GLU A 307 7.47 35.50 22.59
N TYR A 308 8.15 34.38 22.87
CA TYR A 308 7.57 33.29 23.64
C TYR A 308 7.19 33.77 25.04
N PRO A 309 5.94 33.56 25.51
CA PRO A 309 5.01 32.53 25.04
C PRO A 309 3.72 32.98 24.31
N HIS A 310 3.44 34.28 24.17
CA HIS A 310 2.03 34.74 24.22
C HIS A 310 1.44 35.49 23.01
N LYS A 311 2.14 35.63 21.87
CA LYS A 311 1.54 36.25 20.67
C LYS A 311 1.83 35.47 19.39
N ARG A 312 0.78 34.96 18.73
CA ARG A 312 0.85 34.58 17.31
C ARG A 312 1.10 35.86 16.50
N LEU A 313 1.99 35.79 15.50
CA LEU A 313 2.29 36.92 14.61
C LEU A 313 1.08 37.28 13.73
N ASP A 314 0.35 36.23 13.35
CA ASP A 314 -0.80 36.22 12.45
C ASP A 314 -1.71 35.04 12.87
N GLU A 315 -3.01 35.13 12.63
CA GLU A 315 -3.98 34.07 12.96
C GLU A 315 -3.70 32.75 12.23
N ASN A 316 -3.11 32.83 11.03
CA ASN A 316 -2.73 31.70 10.20
C ASN A 316 -1.38 31.09 10.60
N CYS A 317 -0.75 31.57 11.67
CA CYS A 317 0.50 30.99 12.18
C CYS A 317 0.28 29.99 13.33
N TRP A 318 0.69 28.74 13.11
CA TRP A 318 0.66 27.69 14.13
C TRP A 318 2.02 26.95 14.26
N PRO A 319 3.07 27.67 14.68
CA PRO A 319 4.43 27.16 14.73
C PRO A 319 4.63 26.08 15.81
N ILE A 320 5.53 25.13 15.56
CA ILE A 320 5.80 24.04 16.50
C ILE A 320 6.85 24.48 17.51
N ARG A 321 6.46 24.54 18.79
CA ARG A 321 7.37 24.85 19.91
C ARG A 321 8.42 23.76 20.12
N VAL A 322 9.69 24.13 20.03
CA VAL A 322 10.84 23.26 20.36
C VAL A 322 11.38 23.62 21.75
N SER A 323 11.63 22.59 22.56
CA SER A 323 12.02 22.77 23.96
C SER A 323 13.46 23.26 24.10
N ALA A 324 13.73 24.08 25.12
CA ALA A 324 15.09 24.38 25.59
C ALA A 324 15.88 23.12 26.03
N ARG A 325 15.19 21.98 26.18
CA ARG A 325 15.74 20.67 26.53
C ARG A 325 15.62 19.63 25.40
N ASP A 326 15.28 20.02 24.16
CA ASP A 326 15.23 19.10 23.01
C ASP A 326 16.60 18.39 22.82
N PRO A 327 16.64 17.07 22.59
CA PRO A 327 17.90 16.34 22.50
C PRO A 327 18.77 16.73 21.29
N LEU A 328 18.14 17.22 20.21
CA LEU A 328 18.74 17.52 18.92
C LEU A 328 18.84 19.04 18.71
N TYR A 329 17.70 19.69 18.55
CA TYR A 329 17.58 21.09 18.11
C TYR A 329 18.19 22.10 19.08
N ARG A 330 18.26 21.77 20.38
CA ARG A 330 18.92 22.60 21.40
C ARG A 330 20.36 22.96 21.02
N ARG A 331 21.09 22.05 20.36
CA ARG A 331 22.50 22.26 19.96
C ARG A 331 22.66 23.31 18.86
N ALA A 332 21.67 23.41 17.97
CA ALA A 332 21.60 24.41 16.90
C ALA A 332 20.82 25.68 17.30
N GLY A 333 20.47 25.84 18.59
CA GLY A 333 19.69 26.97 19.08
C GLY A 333 18.21 26.99 18.70
N VAL A 334 17.74 26.13 17.79
CA VAL A 334 16.38 26.12 17.22
C VAL A 334 15.30 25.95 18.31
N ARG A 335 14.38 26.92 18.40
CA ARG A 335 13.24 26.95 19.36
C ARG A 335 11.85 26.87 18.72
N CYS A 336 11.80 26.88 17.40
CA CYS A 336 10.57 26.94 16.61
C CYS A 336 10.77 26.19 15.29
N LEU A 337 9.83 25.34 14.89
CA LEU A 337 9.73 24.84 13.52
C LEU A 337 8.57 25.58 12.83
N ASN A 338 8.82 26.10 11.63
CA ASN A 338 7.86 26.93 10.92
C ASN A 338 6.66 26.11 10.43
N GLN A 339 5.44 26.53 10.78
CA GLN A 339 4.21 26.00 10.22
C GLN A 339 3.11 27.07 10.22
N PHE A 340 2.53 27.28 9.03
CA PHE A 340 1.28 27.99 8.82
C PHE A 340 0.10 27.00 8.84
N ARG A 341 -1.10 27.49 9.18
CA ARG A 341 -2.37 26.77 9.10
C ARG A 341 -2.73 26.42 7.64
N SER A 342 -3.56 25.41 7.45
CA SER A 342 -4.06 25.06 6.11
C SER A 342 -5.23 25.94 5.68
N ARG A 343 -5.44 26.08 4.36
CA ARG A 343 -6.62 26.77 3.80
C ARG A 343 -7.88 26.04 4.23
N VAL A 344 -8.84 26.76 4.80
CA VAL A 344 -10.19 26.26 5.08
C VAL A 344 -11.07 26.43 3.85
N ALA A 345 -11.94 25.47 3.57
CA ALA A 345 -12.83 25.56 2.41
C ALA A 345 -13.90 26.65 2.63
N ALA A 346 -13.93 27.63 1.73
CA ALA A 346 -14.83 28.77 1.78
C ALA A 346 -15.33 29.15 0.38
N PHE A 347 -16.64 29.37 0.25
CA PHE A 347 -17.26 29.72 -1.03
C PHE A 347 -17.49 31.23 -1.12
N GLU A 348 -16.53 31.92 -1.73
CA GLU A 348 -16.46 33.39 -1.87
C GLU A 348 -17.80 34.03 -2.28
N LEU A 349 -18.49 33.44 -3.27
CA LEU A 349 -19.80 33.89 -3.79
C LEU A 349 -20.98 33.83 -2.78
N SER A 350 -20.76 33.28 -1.59
CA SER A 350 -21.81 33.08 -0.57
C SER A 350 -21.39 33.48 0.84
N GLY A 351 -20.11 33.82 1.07
CA GLY A 351 -19.55 34.04 2.41
C GLY A 351 -19.54 32.80 3.32
N CYS A 352 -19.98 31.64 2.82
CA CYS A 352 -20.03 30.40 3.60
C CYS A 352 -18.63 29.81 3.80
N VAL A 353 -18.31 29.48 5.04
CA VAL A 353 -17.12 28.70 5.45
C VAL A 353 -17.62 27.41 6.09
N ALA A 354 -16.99 26.27 5.78
CA ALA A 354 -17.32 24.99 6.41
C ALA A 354 -17.30 25.07 7.95
N GLN A 355 -18.31 24.53 8.64
CA GLN A 355 -18.38 24.49 10.10
C GLN A 355 -18.70 23.09 10.66
N PRO A 356 -17.94 22.58 11.66
CA PRO A 356 -16.58 23.02 12.04
C PRO A 356 -15.63 23.04 10.84
N ILE A 357 -14.55 23.83 10.92
CA ILE A 357 -13.70 24.06 9.74
C ILE A 357 -13.17 22.74 9.15
N SER A 358 -13.07 22.69 7.83
CA SER A 358 -12.45 21.58 7.11
C SER A 358 -11.44 22.09 6.09
N PRO A 359 -10.31 21.39 5.88
CA PRO A 359 -9.32 21.79 4.90
C PRO A 359 -9.89 21.77 3.49
N GLU A 360 -9.54 22.80 2.72
CA GLU A 360 -9.79 22.87 1.29
C GLU A 360 -8.87 21.89 0.55
N ASN A 361 -9.40 21.13 -0.41
CA ASN A 361 -8.57 20.34 -1.32
C ASN A 361 -8.36 21.10 -2.63
N GLN A 362 -7.11 21.41 -3.01
CA GLN A 362 -6.84 22.12 -4.26
C GLN A 362 -6.93 21.22 -5.50
N VAL A 363 -6.78 19.91 -5.33
CA VAL A 363 -6.93 18.91 -6.41
C VAL A 363 -8.32 18.29 -6.40
N THR A 364 -8.66 17.50 -7.43
CA THR A 364 -9.91 16.73 -7.42
C THR A 364 -9.84 15.69 -6.29
N HIS A 365 -10.98 15.21 -5.80
CA HIS A 365 -11.01 14.16 -4.78
C HIS A 365 -10.96 12.75 -5.39
N TYR A 366 -10.42 12.59 -6.60
CA TYR A 366 -10.57 11.39 -7.40
C TYR A 366 -9.22 10.86 -7.89
N LEU A 367 -9.17 9.55 -8.15
CA LEU A 367 -8.00 8.92 -8.75
C LEU A 367 -8.07 9.10 -10.27
N ASP A 368 -7.78 10.31 -10.75
CA ASP A 368 -8.04 10.75 -12.13
C ASP A 368 -6.83 11.32 -12.89
N GLY A 369 -5.63 11.20 -12.31
CA GLY A 369 -4.40 11.66 -12.94
C GLY A 369 -4.25 13.18 -12.97
N SER A 370 -4.99 13.93 -12.15
CA SER A 370 -4.78 15.36 -11.90
C SER A 370 -3.32 15.72 -11.62
N ILE A 371 -2.52 14.80 -11.04
CA ILE A 371 -1.05 14.86 -10.95
C ILE A 371 -0.33 15.25 -12.25
N ILE A 372 -0.88 14.84 -13.40
CA ILE A 372 -0.30 15.01 -14.74
C ILE A 372 -1.09 16.04 -15.53
N TYR A 373 -2.43 15.97 -15.48
CA TYR A 373 -3.30 16.82 -16.30
C TYR A 373 -3.59 18.19 -15.69
N GLY A 374 -3.51 18.32 -14.37
CA GLY A 374 -3.90 19.52 -13.63
C GLY A 374 -5.29 19.41 -13.02
N SER A 375 -5.62 20.40 -12.21
CA SER A 375 -6.90 20.59 -11.50
C SER A 375 -7.58 21.91 -11.89
N SER A 376 -7.34 22.37 -13.13
CA SER A 376 -8.11 23.43 -13.79
C SER A 376 -7.93 23.34 -15.31
N SER A 377 -8.93 23.78 -16.08
CA SER A 377 -8.84 23.80 -17.55
C SER A 377 -7.71 24.70 -18.07
N GLN A 378 -7.31 25.72 -17.29
CA GLN A 378 -6.14 26.55 -17.62
C GLN A 378 -4.84 25.73 -17.53
N GLN A 379 -4.66 24.91 -16.48
CA GLN A 379 -3.52 24.00 -16.37
C GLN A 379 -3.54 22.96 -17.49
N VAL A 380 -4.69 22.32 -17.75
CA VAL A 380 -4.85 21.33 -18.83
C VAL A 380 -4.47 21.92 -20.19
N GLN A 381 -4.90 23.16 -20.49
CA GLN A 381 -4.51 23.85 -21.72
C GLN A 381 -3.03 24.24 -21.77
N GLN A 382 -2.44 24.65 -20.65
CA GLN A 382 -1.00 24.95 -20.55
C GLN A 382 -0.14 23.69 -20.75
N LEU A 383 -0.59 22.53 -20.27
CA LEU A 383 0.13 21.26 -20.30
C LEU A 383 -0.02 20.50 -21.63
N ARG A 384 -1.13 20.67 -22.36
CA ARG A 384 -1.34 20.07 -23.70
C ARG A 384 -0.42 20.67 -24.76
N ALA A 385 0.10 19.85 -25.66
CA ALA A 385 0.86 20.28 -26.84
C ALA A 385 -0.03 20.97 -27.88
N GLY A 386 -1.29 20.53 -28.04
CA GLY A 386 -2.19 20.98 -29.11
C GLY A 386 -1.98 20.26 -30.44
N GLU A 387 -1.10 19.26 -30.47
CA GLU A 387 -0.89 18.34 -31.59
C GLU A 387 -1.11 16.89 -31.12
N LYS A 388 -1.84 16.10 -31.94
CA LYS A 388 -2.05 14.64 -31.79
C LYS A 388 -2.58 14.17 -30.42
N GLY A 389 -3.17 15.06 -29.62
CA GLY A 389 -3.68 14.75 -28.29
C GLY A 389 -2.61 14.69 -27.19
N LYS A 390 -1.41 15.22 -27.44
CA LYS A 390 -0.26 15.08 -26.54
C LYS A 390 -0.18 16.12 -25.42
N LEU A 391 0.62 15.81 -24.41
CA LEU A 391 1.21 16.72 -23.42
C LEU A 391 2.56 17.29 -23.93
N LYS A 392 2.91 18.50 -23.50
CA LYS A 392 4.18 19.16 -23.83
C LYS A 392 5.37 18.47 -23.11
N MET A 393 6.37 18.08 -23.89
CA MET A 393 7.65 17.54 -23.42
C MET A 393 8.81 18.34 -24.05
N SER A 394 9.99 18.30 -23.45
CA SER A 394 11.23 18.83 -24.04
C SER A 394 11.73 17.95 -25.19
N SER A 395 12.78 18.42 -25.90
CA SER A 395 13.53 17.62 -26.89
C SER A 395 13.98 16.26 -26.35
N ASP A 396 14.32 16.23 -25.07
CA ASP A 396 14.93 15.09 -24.39
C ASP A 396 13.86 14.18 -23.76
N ASN A 397 12.60 14.39 -24.17
CA ASN A 397 11.41 13.69 -23.68
C ASN A 397 11.24 13.81 -22.15
N MET A 398 11.59 14.96 -21.58
CA MET A 398 11.34 15.31 -20.18
C MET A 398 10.14 16.25 -20.06
N LEU A 399 9.58 16.42 -18.87
CA LEU A 399 8.57 17.47 -18.64
C LEU A 399 9.19 18.84 -18.94
N MET A 400 8.44 19.70 -19.65
CA MET A 400 8.84 21.10 -19.83
C MET A 400 9.04 21.78 -18.48
N LYS A 401 9.99 22.71 -18.36
CA LYS A 401 10.22 23.48 -17.13
C LYS A 401 9.84 24.95 -17.26
N ASN A 402 9.52 25.59 -16.13
CA ASN A 402 9.34 27.03 -15.97
C ASN A 402 10.21 27.48 -14.78
N GLY A 403 11.35 28.10 -15.07
CA GLY A 403 12.47 28.12 -14.14
C GLY A 403 12.88 26.69 -13.79
N ASP A 404 13.18 26.44 -12.51
CA ASP A 404 13.66 25.14 -12.04
C ASP A 404 12.54 24.08 -11.89
N LYS A 405 11.26 24.48 -12.08
CA LYS A 405 10.08 23.64 -11.82
C LYS A 405 9.53 22.96 -13.07
N ALA A 406 9.33 21.65 -13.00
CA ALA A 406 8.60 20.88 -14.00
C ALA A 406 7.13 21.34 -14.10
N LEU A 407 6.68 21.58 -15.33
CA LEU A 407 5.28 21.79 -15.69
C LEU A 407 4.57 20.44 -15.71
N THR A 408 3.72 20.24 -14.71
CA THR A 408 2.87 19.07 -14.55
C THR A 408 1.62 19.49 -13.77
N GLY A 409 0.67 18.59 -13.57
CA GLY A 409 -0.61 18.94 -12.96
C GLY A 409 -0.55 19.30 -11.48
N GLU A 410 0.52 18.88 -10.78
CA GLU A 410 0.67 19.05 -9.33
C GLU A 410 2.06 19.60 -8.96
N GLY A 411 2.07 20.65 -8.13
CA GLY A 411 3.25 21.50 -7.88
C GLY A 411 4.28 20.97 -6.87
N ARG A 412 4.05 19.82 -6.21
CA ARG A 412 5.01 19.14 -5.33
C ARG A 412 5.81 18.03 -6.05
N SER A 413 5.63 17.87 -7.35
CA SER A 413 6.30 16.84 -8.17
C SER A 413 7.83 16.78 -7.98
N ASN A 414 8.49 17.94 -7.82
CA ASN A 414 9.95 18.00 -7.64
C ASN A 414 10.45 17.79 -6.20
N VAL A 415 9.60 17.40 -5.25
CA VAL A 415 10.03 17.11 -3.86
C VAL A 415 11.19 16.10 -3.80
N THR A 416 11.24 15.12 -4.72
CA THR A 416 12.45 14.34 -5.00
C THR A 416 12.58 14.00 -6.50
N PRO A 417 13.78 13.75 -7.03
CA PRO A 417 13.98 13.29 -8.41
C PRO A 417 13.23 11.99 -8.72
N MET A 418 13.01 11.12 -7.72
CA MET A 418 12.24 9.89 -7.88
C MET A 418 10.76 10.16 -8.20
N LEU A 419 10.20 11.24 -7.64
CA LEU A 419 8.81 11.66 -7.92
C LEU A 419 8.72 12.37 -9.27
N SER A 420 9.63 13.30 -9.59
CA SER A 420 9.74 13.91 -10.93
C SER A 420 9.92 12.86 -12.04
N PHE A 421 10.68 11.79 -11.76
CA PHE A 421 10.82 10.63 -12.64
C PHE A 421 9.46 9.96 -12.90
N LEU A 422 8.61 9.71 -11.89
CA LEU A 422 7.28 9.14 -12.10
C LEU A 422 6.32 10.10 -12.83
N HIS A 423 6.29 11.39 -12.50
CA HIS A 423 5.48 12.36 -13.25
C HIS A 423 5.88 12.40 -14.74
N THR A 424 7.19 12.32 -15.03
CA THR A 424 7.70 12.28 -16.41
C THR A 424 7.36 10.95 -17.10
N LEU A 425 7.56 9.81 -16.43
CA LEU A 425 7.28 8.47 -16.95
C LEU A 425 5.81 8.33 -17.39
N LEU A 426 4.89 8.86 -16.60
CA LEU A 426 3.45 8.76 -16.88
C LEU A 426 2.97 9.79 -17.92
N ALA A 427 3.62 10.95 -18.02
CA ALA A 427 3.41 11.87 -19.14
C ALA A 427 3.93 11.32 -20.47
N ARG A 428 5.04 10.56 -20.46
CA ARG A 428 5.50 9.77 -21.62
C ARG A 428 4.47 8.72 -22.02
N GLU A 429 3.89 8.01 -21.04
CA GLU A 429 2.86 6.98 -21.29
C GLU A 429 1.59 7.56 -21.94
N HIS A 430 1.06 8.69 -21.43
CA HIS A 430 -0.02 9.42 -22.11
C HIS A 430 0.33 9.75 -23.57
N ASN A 431 1.55 10.24 -23.82
CA ASN A 431 2.01 10.58 -25.16
C ASN A 431 2.21 9.36 -26.08
N ARG A 432 2.55 8.20 -25.51
CA ARG A 432 2.63 6.90 -26.21
C ARG A 432 1.23 6.44 -26.64
N ILE A 433 0.25 6.51 -25.74
CA ILE A 433 -1.15 6.20 -26.02
C ILE A 433 -1.69 7.15 -27.12
N ALA A 434 -1.45 8.45 -26.98
CA ALA A 434 -1.94 9.46 -27.92
C ALA A 434 -1.39 9.29 -29.36
N GLU A 435 -0.08 9.00 -29.53
CA GLU A 435 0.49 8.75 -30.87
C GLU A 435 -0.06 7.45 -31.49
N GLU A 436 -0.24 6.38 -30.71
CA GLU A 436 -0.79 5.13 -31.24
C GLU A 436 -2.28 5.26 -31.59
N LEU A 437 -3.08 5.98 -30.79
CA LEU A 437 -4.45 6.34 -31.14
C LEU A 437 -4.50 7.19 -32.42
N HIS A 438 -3.57 8.14 -32.60
CA HIS A 438 -3.46 8.92 -33.83
C HIS A 438 -3.04 8.06 -35.03
N ARG A 439 -2.16 7.07 -34.84
CA ARG A 439 -1.78 6.10 -35.89
C ARG A 439 -2.96 5.22 -36.32
N LEU A 440 -3.83 4.86 -35.38
CA LEU A 440 -5.05 4.07 -35.64
C LEU A 440 -6.20 4.93 -36.22
N ARG A 441 -6.26 6.21 -35.86
CA ARG A 441 -7.31 7.18 -36.24
C ARG A 441 -6.73 8.57 -36.52
N PRO A 442 -6.09 8.78 -37.68
CA PRO A 442 -5.54 10.08 -38.06
C PRO A 442 -6.63 11.13 -38.38
N ASP A 443 -7.89 10.71 -38.46
CA ASP A 443 -9.08 11.54 -38.66
C ASP A 443 -9.59 12.22 -37.38
N LEU A 444 -9.20 11.75 -36.19
CA LEU A 444 -9.61 12.35 -34.92
C LEU A 444 -8.83 13.64 -34.63
N SER A 445 -9.54 14.67 -34.16
CA SER A 445 -8.92 15.93 -33.75
C SER A 445 -8.13 15.80 -32.44
N ASP A 446 -7.16 16.70 -32.24
CA ASP A 446 -6.32 16.78 -31.02
C ASP A 446 -7.12 16.65 -29.72
N PHE A 447 -8.29 17.29 -29.63
CA PHE A 447 -9.16 17.18 -28.46
C PHE A 447 -9.66 15.76 -28.22
N HIS A 448 -10.16 15.06 -29.26
CA HIS A 448 -10.67 13.69 -29.11
C HIS A 448 -9.54 12.70 -28.79
N LEU A 449 -8.38 12.87 -29.42
CA LEU A 449 -7.18 12.09 -29.12
C LEU A 449 -6.71 12.31 -27.67
N PHE A 450 -6.67 13.56 -27.19
CA PHE A 450 -6.30 13.88 -25.81
C PHE A 450 -7.26 13.27 -24.79
N MET A 451 -8.58 13.43 -25.00
CA MET A 451 -9.58 12.93 -24.05
C MET A 451 -9.61 11.40 -24.02
N LEU A 452 -9.49 10.72 -25.17
CA LEU A 452 -9.41 9.27 -25.22
C LEU A 452 -8.11 8.74 -24.60
N ALA A 453 -6.95 9.37 -24.89
CA ALA A 453 -5.68 9.01 -24.27
C ALA A 453 -5.71 9.20 -22.74
N ARG A 454 -6.30 10.31 -22.27
CA ARG A 454 -6.52 10.57 -20.83
C ARG A 454 -7.42 9.51 -20.20
N GLN A 455 -8.53 9.15 -20.82
CA GLN A 455 -9.46 8.15 -20.27
C GLN A 455 -8.81 6.76 -20.17
N ILE A 456 -8.04 6.34 -21.18
CA ILE A 456 -7.31 5.06 -21.16
C ILE A 456 -6.21 5.09 -20.10
N PHE A 457 -5.37 6.13 -20.08
CA PHE A 457 -4.32 6.28 -19.07
C PHE A 457 -4.88 6.24 -17.63
N VAL A 458 -5.96 6.97 -17.37
CA VAL A 458 -6.61 6.98 -16.06
C VAL A 458 -7.13 5.60 -15.69
N ALA A 459 -7.65 4.84 -16.65
CA ALA A 459 -8.09 3.47 -16.43
C ALA A 459 -6.93 2.49 -16.16
N GLU A 460 -5.78 2.62 -16.84
CA GLU A 460 -4.57 1.87 -16.52
C GLU A 460 -4.05 2.20 -15.11
N TYR A 461 -4.01 3.48 -14.76
CA TYR A 461 -3.57 3.96 -13.46
C TYR A 461 -4.50 3.50 -12.32
N GLN A 462 -5.82 3.63 -12.50
CA GLN A 462 -6.82 3.06 -11.58
C GLN A 462 -6.69 1.54 -11.47
N HIS A 463 -6.45 0.83 -12.58
CA HIS A 463 -6.22 -0.62 -12.54
C HIS A 463 -4.99 -0.96 -11.68
N ILE A 464 -3.84 -0.34 -11.95
CA ILE A 464 -2.59 -0.61 -11.22
C ILE A 464 -2.72 -0.29 -9.73
N VAL A 465 -3.39 0.81 -9.36
CA VAL A 465 -3.59 1.14 -7.95
C VAL A 465 -4.44 0.09 -7.23
N TYR A 466 -5.54 -0.38 -7.82
CA TYR A 466 -6.42 -1.38 -7.18
C TYR A 466 -5.93 -2.83 -7.34
N ASN A 467 -5.07 -3.14 -8.33
CA ASN A 467 -4.61 -4.50 -8.64
C ASN A 467 -3.18 -4.80 -8.14
N GLU A 468 -2.29 -3.81 -8.08
CA GLU A 468 -0.92 -3.99 -7.57
C GLU A 468 -0.70 -3.31 -6.21
N TYR A 469 -1.11 -2.05 -6.04
CA TYR A 469 -0.77 -1.26 -4.85
C TYR A 469 -1.65 -1.61 -3.63
N LEU A 470 -2.97 -1.49 -3.74
CA LEU A 470 -3.89 -1.74 -2.61
C LEU A 470 -3.79 -3.16 -2.03
N PRO A 471 -3.60 -4.25 -2.80
CA PRO A 471 -3.44 -5.59 -2.23
C PRO A 471 -2.23 -5.74 -1.31
N ILE A 472 -1.18 -4.93 -1.49
CA ILE A 472 -0.03 -4.84 -0.58
C ILE A 472 -0.42 -4.08 0.68
N ILE A 473 -1.03 -2.90 0.53
CA ILE A 473 -1.36 -2.02 1.65
C ILE A 473 -2.42 -2.62 2.57
N LEU A 474 -3.54 -3.08 2.00
CA LEU A 474 -4.73 -3.51 2.72
C LEU A 474 -4.82 -5.02 2.95
N GLY A 475 -4.16 -5.83 2.12
CA GLY A 475 -4.34 -7.28 2.08
C GLY A 475 -5.60 -7.71 1.33
N VAL A 476 -5.48 -8.76 0.50
CA VAL A 476 -6.54 -9.25 -0.40
C VAL A 476 -7.83 -9.59 0.37
N ASP A 477 -7.73 -10.36 1.47
CA ASP A 477 -8.90 -10.80 2.23
C ASP A 477 -9.76 -9.63 2.75
N TYR A 478 -9.12 -8.50 3.12
CA TYR A 478 -9.84 -7.29 3.56
C TYR A 478 -10.42 -6.50 2.39
N MET A 479 -9.75 -6.47 1.24
CA MET A 479 -10.31 -5.92 0.00
C MET A 479 -11.51 -6.72 -0.50
N ASP A 480 -11.55 -8.04 -0.28
CA ASP A 480 -12.70 -8.89 -0.55
C ASP A 480 -13.86 -8.63 0.43
N GLU A 481 -13.59 -8.48 1.73
CA GLU A 481 -14.61 -8.09 2.73
C GLU A 481 -15.25 -6.72 2.44
N LEU A 482 -14.48 -5.80 1.82
CA LEU A 482 -14.93 -4.48 1.36
C LEU A 482 -15.55 -4.46 -0.05
N GLY A 483 -15.39 -5.52 -0.84
CA GLY A 483 -15.85 -5.58 -2.23
C GLY A 483 -14.97 -4.87 -3.26
N ILE A 484 -13.75 -4.43 -2.89
CA ILE A 484 -12.86 -3.61 -3.74
C ILE A 484 -11.73 -4.38 -4.47
N SER A 485 -11.60 -5.69 -4.26
CA SER A 485 -10.66 -6.52 -5.06
C SER A 485 -11.05 -6.57 -6.55
N VAL A 486 -10.07 -6.46 -7.46
CA VAL A 486 -10.29 -6.46 -8.92
C VAL A 486 -10.63 -7.86 -9.46
N ASP A 487 -11.89 -8.22 -9.30
CA ASP A 487 -12.50 -9.46 -9.81
C ASP A 487 -12.99 -9.30 -11.27
N VAL A 488 -13.06 -10.41 -12.01
CA VAL A 488 -13.67 -10.53 -13.34
C VAL A 488 -15.17 -10.86 -13.29
N GLU A 489 -15.64 -11.58 -12.27
CA GLU A 489 -17.04 -12.01 -12.16
C GLU A 489 -17.92 -10.97 -11.44
N ARG A 490 -17.32 -10.12 -10.59
CA ARG A 490 -18.03 -9.04 -9.90
C ARG A 490 -18.53 -7.97 -10.88
N GLN A 491 -19.83 -7.71 -10.86
CA GLN A 491 -20.39 -6.49 -11.46
C GLN A 491 -20.07 -5.28 -10.55
N TRP A 492 -19.40 -4.29 -11.12
CA TRP A 492 -19.15 -3.00 -10.49
C TRP A 492 -20.17 -2.00 -11.00
N LEU A 493 -20.82 -1.29 -10.08
CA LEU A 493 -21.91 -0.36 -10.36
C LEU A 493 -21.67 0.94 -9.59
N PHE A 494 -21.66 2.06 -10.30
CA PHE A 494 -21.62 3.39 -9.70
C PHE A 494 -22.83 3.57 -8.76
N ASN A 495 -22.56 4.14 -7.59
CA ASN A 495 -23.56 4.41 -6.57
C ASN A 495 -23.44 5.87 -6.13
N GLU A 496 -24.32 6.72 -6.68
CA GLU A 496 -24.45 8.15 -6.38
C GLU A 496 -24.46 8.49 -4.87
N LYS A 497 -24.95 7.57 -4.02
CA LYS A 497 -25.08 7.76 -2.57
C LYS A 497 -23.75 7.57 -1.82
N VAL A 498 -22.70 7.13 -2.50
CA VAL A 498 -21.34 7.03 -1.98
C VAL A 498 -20.61 8.33 -2.30
N ASN A 499 -20.26 9.11 -1.27
CA ASN A 499 -19.48 10.33 -1.47
C ASN A 499 -17.97 9.99 -1.59
N PRO A 500 -17.32 10.24 -2.73
CA PRO A 500 -15.89 9.97 -2.96
C PRO A 500 -14.95 10.94 -2.23
N ALA A 501 -15.45 12.03 -1.65
CA ALA A 501 -14.63 13.08 -1.04
C ALA A 501 -13.61 12.51 -0.05
N ILE A 502 -12.35 12.94 -0.19
CA ILE A 502 -11.27 12.59 0.72
C ILE A 502 -11.58 13.04 2.13
N THR A 503 -11.41 12.12 3.07
CA THR A 503 -11.61 12.34 4.50
C THR A 503 -10.37 12.93 5.16
N VAL A 504 -10.56 13.80 6.15
CA VAL A 504 -9.48 14.42 6.91
C VAL A 504 -8.63 13.35 7.63
N GLU A 505 -9.26 12.28 8.11
CA GLU A 505 -8.58 11.13 8.72
C GLU A 505 -7.65 10.41 7.73
N PHE A 506 -8.05 10.28 6.46
CA PHE A 506 -7.21 9.73 5.39
C PHE A 506 -6.05 10.67 5.05
N SER A 507 -6.34 11.93 4.73
CA SER A 507 -5.37 12.91 4.24
C SER A 507 -4.35 13.38 5.28
N THR A 508 -4.73 13.36 6.56
CA THR A 508 -3.99 14.00 7.65
C THR A 508 -3.33 12.98 8.58
N ALA A 509 -3.84 11.75 8.66
CA ALA A 509 -3.24 10.67 9.43
C ALA A 509 -2.95 9.42 8.60
N ALA A 510 -3.96 8.72 8.11
CA ALA A 510 -3.79 7.33 7.68
C ALA A 510 -2.89 7.18 6.45
N PHE A 511 -3.17 7.91 5.36
CA PHE A 511 -2.39 7.78 4.12
C PHE A 511 -1.00 8.43 4.21
N ARG A 512 -0.66 9.04 5.36
CA ARG A 512 0.70 9.51 5.68
C ARG A 512 1.62 8.41 6.22
N PHE A 513 1.17 7.15 6.28
CA PHE A 513 2.00 6.01 6.70
C PHE A 513 3.32 5.91 5.90
N GLY A 514 3.29 6.29 4.62
CA GLY A 514 4.46 6.30 3.73
C GLY A 514 5.62 7.17 4.22
N HIS A 515 5.39 8.13 5.11
CA HIS A 515 6.47 8.92 5.72
C HIS A 515 7.44 8.08 6.57
N SER A 516 6.99 6.94 7.13
CA SER A 516 7.86 5.99 7.83
C SER A 516 8.70 5.12 6.88
N MET A 517 8.31 5.05 5.61
CA MET A 517 9.03 4.29 4.57
C MET A 517 10.15 5.09 3.91
N ILE A 518 10.27 6.39 4.21
CA ILE A 518 11.30 7.29 3.67
C ILE A 518 12.68 6.82 4.13
N MET A 519 13.61 6.67 3.18
CA MET A 519 14.96 6.15 3.39
C MET A 519 15.96 7.26 3.74
N ASN A 520 17.07 6.94 4.43
CA ASN A 520 18.16 7.88 4.66
C ASN A 520 18.99 8.18 3.39
N ASP A 521 19.03 7.24 2.47
CA ASP A 521 19.93 7.25 1.31
C ASP A 521 19.21 6.68 0.07
N VAL A 522 19.59 7.14 -1.12
CA VAL A 522 19.23 6.55 -2.42
C VAL A 522 20.47 5.89 -3.03
N VAL A 523 20.30 4.72 -3.64
CA VAL A 523 21.38 3.92 -4.24
C VAL A 523 21.15 3.85 -5.74
N LEU A 524 21.76 4.78 -6.48
CA LEU A 524 21.63 4.85 -7.94
C LEU A 524 22.23 3.64 -8.63
N GLN A 525 21.55 3.12 -9.65
CA GLN A 525 21.86 1.85 -10.32
C GLN A 525 22.24 2.08 -11.79
N GLU A 526 23.54 2.02 -12.10
CA GLU A 526 24.02 2.10 -13.49
C GLU A 526 23.57 0.89 -14.32
N LYS A 527 23.54 1.05 -15.66
CA LYS A 527 23.11 -0.01 -16.60
C LYS A 527 23.91 -1.31 -16.43
N ASN A 528 25.20 -1.24 -16.08
CA ASN A 528 26.06 -2.41 -15.85
C ASN A 528 25.73 -3.22 -14.58
N GLY A 529 24.89 -2.71 -13.67
CA GLY A 529 24.50 -3.36 -12.41
C GLY A 529 25.63 -3.61 -11.39
N LYS A 530 26.87 -3.18 -11.67
CA LYS A 530 28.06 -3.36 -10.83
C LYS A 530 28.42 -2.09 -10.05
N ASN A 531 28.18 -0.94 -10.66
CA ASN A 531 28.39 0.36 -10.04
C ASN A 531 27.10 0.85 -9.37
N ALA A 532 27.22 1.29 -8.11
CA ALA A 532 26.10 1.82 -7.34
C ALA A 532 26.51 3.10 -6.60
N LYS A 533 26.03 4.26 -7.06
CA LYS A 533 26.32 5.57 -6.45
C LYS A 533 25.34 5.82 -5.30
N LYS A 534 25.81 5.73 -4.06
CA LYS A 534 25.03 6.02 -2.87
C LYS A 534 25.01 7.53 -2.58
N MET A 535 23.82 8.12 -2.47
CA MET A 535 23.58 9.55 -2.22
C MET A 535 22.63 9.72 -1.02
N LYS A 536 22.77 10.80 -0.25
CA LYS A 536 21.85 11.10 0.86
C LYS A 536 20.51 11.59 0.31
N LEU A 537 19.38 11.17 0.88
CA LEU A 537 18.10 11.71 0.45
C LEU A 537 17.98 13.22 0.71
N THR A 538 18.60 13.69 1.80
CA THR A 538 18.68 15.12 2.15
C THR A 538 19.30 15.97 1.03
N ASP A 539 20.34 15.45 0.38
CA ASP A 539 21.07 16.14 -0.71
C ASP A 539 20.37 15.98 -2.09
N LEU A 540 19.15 15.42 -2.12
CA LEU A 540 18.34 15.23 -3.33
C LEU A 540 17.02 16.03 -3.30
N PHE A 541 16.63 16.65 -2.17
CA PHE A 541 15.39 17.42 -2.11
C PHE A 541 15.42 18.58 -3.11
N PHE A 542 14.37 18.69 -3.95
CA PHE A 542 14.24 19.71 -5.00
C PHE A 542 15.32 19.71 -6.11
N GLY A 543 16.20 18.72 -6.16
CA GLY A 543 17.29 18.63 -7.14
C GLY A 543 16.93 17.83 -8.40
N ASP A 544 15.73 18.01 -8.98
CA ASP A 544 15.26 17.16 -10.09
C ASP A 544 15.95 17.41 -11.44
N ASP A 545 16.74 18.48 -11.58
CA ASP A 545 17.56 18.75 -12.78
C ASP A 545 18.50 17.60 -13.15
N MET A 546 18.99 16.84 -12.15
CA MET A 546 19.85 15.68 -12.39
C MET A 546 19.16 14.54 -13.16
N LEU A 547 17.86 14.61 -13.42
CA LEU A 547 17.19 13.69 -14.34
C LEU A 547 17.53 13.94 -15.81
N THR A 548 18.02 15.13 -16.16
CA THR A 548 18.47 15.47 -17.53
C THR A 548 19.94 15.08 -17.78
N GLU A 549 20.70 14.73 -16.73
CA GLU A 549 22.05 14.21 -16.86
C GLU A 549 22.05 12.83 -17.58
N PRO A 550 23.05 12.54 -18.45
CA PRO A 550 23.06 11.31 -19.25
C PRO A 550 22.91 10.02 -18.44
N ASN A 551 21.92 9.19 -18.81
CA ASN A 551 21.55 7.91 -18.18
C ASN A 551 20.93 8.00 -16.77
N MET A 552 20.79 9.20 -16.18
CA MET A 552 20.31 9.34 -14.79
C MET A 552 18.81 9.03 -14.67
N PHE A 553 18.00 9.36 -15.66
CA PHE A 553 16.58 9.00 -15.71
C PHE A 553 16.37 7.48 -15.58
N GLU A 554 17.07 6.69 -16.39
CA GLU A 554 17.00 5.23 -16.34
C GLU A 554 17.70 4.66 -15.09
N ALA A 555 18.71 5.35 -14.55
CA ALA A 555 19.33 4.95 -13.28
C ALA A 555 18.37 5.08 -12.09
N PHE A 556 17.56 6.16 -12.03
CA PHE A 556 16.48 6.28 -11.04
C PHE A 556 15.42 5.19 -11.21
N GLY A 557 14.99 4.91 -12.45
CA GLY A 557 14.06 3.80 -12.74
C GLY A 557 14.59 2.44 -12.27
N ARG A 558 15.84 2.10 -12.59
CA ARG A 558 16.52 0.87 -12.12
C ARG A 558 16.71 0.83 -10.60
N SER A 559 16.81 1.98 -9.95
CA SER A 559 16.94 2.08 -8.48
C SER A 559 15.61 1.84 -7.79
N LEU A 560 14.52 2.42 -8.28
CA LEU A 560 13.18 2.22 -7.75
C LEU A 560 12.72 0.76 -7.84
N LEU A 561 13.22 -0.01 -8.81
CA LEU A 561 12.97 -1.45 -8.95
C LEU A 561 13.85 -2.36 -8.07
N LYS A 562 14.98 -1.87 -7.55
CA LYS A 562 15.96 -2.69 -6.80
C LYS A 562 16.07 -2.34 -5.32
N GLN A 563 16.12 -1.06 -4.98
CA GLN A 563 16.29 -0.62 -3.60
C GLN A 563 14.97 -0.81 -2.83
N PRO A 564 14.91 -1.56 -1.71
CA PRO A 564 13.71 -1.65 -0.88
C PRO A 564 13.51 -0.36 -0.07
N PRO A 565 12.26 0.07 0.18
CA PRO A 565 11.96 1.20 1.05
C PRO A 565 12.15 0.83 2.53
N SER A 566 12.03 1.80 3.43
CA SER A 566 11.94 1.49 4.87
C SER A 566 10.58 0.84 5.20
N SER A 567 10.55 0.05 6.28
CA SER A 567 9.34 -0.60 6.78
C SER A 567 8.42 0.37 7.51
N VAL A 568 7.11 0.23 7.29
CA VAL A 568 6.08 0.95 8.07
C VAL A 568 6.24 0.59 9.54
N SER A 569 6.73 1.54 10.34
CA SER A 569 7.19 1.28 11.70
C SER A 569 7.26 2.55 12.56
N THR A 570 7.65 2.36 13.81
CA THR A 570 7.87 3.42 14.81
C THR A 570 9.20 4.15 14.63
N SER A 571 10.04 3.69 13.69
CA SER A 571 11.32 4.30 13.35
C SER A 571 11.29 4.94 11.96
N PHE A 572 11.90 6.11 11.84
CA PHE A 572 11.90 6.95 10.63
C PHE A 572 13.35 7.29 10.24
N SER A 573 13.60 7.61 8.97
CA SER A 573 14.90 8.13 8.55
C SER A 573 15.19 9.51 9.15
N ARG A 574 16.48 9.80 9.37
CA ARG A 574 16.95 11.13 9.78
C ARG A 574 16.62 12.18 8.71
N ALA A 575 16.62 11.77 7.43
CA ALA A 575 16.10 12.56 6.31
C ALA A 575 14.65 13.04 6.49
N ALA A 576 13.80 12.29 7.22
CA ALA A 576 12.41 12.65 7.48
C ALA A 576 12.19 13.39 8.82
N VAL A 577 12.90 13.04 9.91
CA VAL A 577 12.61 13.58 11.27
C VAL A 577 13.72 14.43 11.90
N GLU A 578 14.83 14.62 11.20
CA GLU A 578 15.92 15.53 11.61
C GLU A 578 16.34 16.53 10.51
N GLN A 579 16.15 16.17 9.24
CA GLN A 579 16.74 16.87 8.08
C GLN A 579 15.74 17.16 6.95
N LEU A 580 14.42 17.15 7.21
CA LEU A 580 13.44 17.37 6.15
C LEU A 580 13.63 18.76 5.53
N PHE A 581 13.91 18.79 4.22
CA PHE A 581 14.21 20.01 3.47
C PHE A 581 15.37 20.86 4.05
N ALA A 582 16.35 20.21 4.67
CA ALA A 582 17.63 20.85 4.99
C ALA A 582 18.47 21.08 3.73
N ASN A 583 19.20 22.19 3.65
CA ASN A 583 20.02 22.55 2.48
C ASN A 583 21.19 21.58 2.20
N SER A 584 21.55 20.72 3.16
CA SER A 584 22.47 19.61 2.98
C SER A 584 22.34 18.59 4.12
N SER A 585 22.91 17.41 3.94
CA SER A 585 22.97 16.31 4.92
C SER A 585 23.84 16.58 6.16
N ASP A 586 24.53 17.71 6.25
CA ASP A 586 25.18 18.20 7.48
C ASP A 586 24.25 19.08 8.33
N ASN A 587 23.19 19.63 7.73
CA ASN A 587 22.29 20.58 8.39
C ASN A 587 21.14 19.88 9.12
N LEU A 588 20.51 20.61 10.06
CA LEU A 588 19.19 20.25 10.58
C LEU A 588 18.10 20.89 9.71
N GLY A 589 17.02 20.16 9.50
CA GLY A 589 15.83 20.60 8.78
C GLY A 589 14.60 20.57 9.67
N LEU A 590 13.44 20.40 9.05
CA LEU A 590 12.17 20.17 9.75
C LEU A 590 12.04 18.70 10.20
N ASP A 591 11.02 18.44 11.01
CA ASP A 591 10.64 17.11 11.49
C ASP A 591 9.24 16.78 10.97
N LEU A 592 9.16 15.79 10.06
CA LEU A 592 7.91 15.40 9.39
C LEU A 592 6.87 14.81 10.34
N VAL A 593 7.27 14.11 11.40
CA VAL A 593 6.34 13.59 12.41
C VAL A 593 5.77 14.74 13.24
N SER A 594 6.61 15.71 13.61
CA SER A 594 6.17 16.94 14.27
C SER A 594 5.17 17.72 13.40
N LEU A 595 5.44 17.88 12.10
CA LEU A 595 4.52 18.53 11.15
C LEU A 595 3.19 17.78 11.02
N ASN A 596 3.21 16.44 10.95
CA ASN A 596 1.97 15.64 10.83
C ASN A 596 1.09 15.74 12.09
N LEU A 597 1.68 15.66 13.29
CA LEU A 597 0.95 15.83 14.54
C LEU A 597 0.34 17.23 14.67
N ASN A 598 1.13 18.28 14.38
CA ASN A 598 0.66 19.65 14.50
C ASN A 598 -0.39 20.02 13.43
N ARG A 599 -0.26 19.46 12.21
CA ARG A 599 -1.32 19.52 11.18
C ARG A 599 -2.57 18.75 11.59
N GLY A 600 -2.44 17.65 12.33
CA GLY A 600 -3.57 16.92 12.92
C GLY A 600 -4.41 17.75 13.90
N ARG A 601 -3.77 18.60 14.70
CA ARG A 601 -4.44 19.58 15.58
C ARG A 601 -5.10 20.70 14.78
N ASP A 602 -4.40 21.24 13.79
CA ASP A 602 -4.90 22.28 12.88
C ASP A 602 -6.12 21.84 12.04
N HIS A 603 -6.23 20.53 11.77
CA HIS A 603 -7.35 19.92 11.07
C HIS A 603 -8.42 19.32 12.01
N GLY A 604 -8.24 19.39 13.33
CA GLY A 604 -9.20 18.88 14.32
C GLY A 604 -9.46 17.37 14.22
N LEU A 605 -8.39 16.56 14.10
CA LEU A 605 -8.52 15.10 14.04
C LEU A 605 -9.09 14.50 15.35
N PRO A 606 -9.88 13.41 15.26
CA PRO A 606 -10.25 12.62 16.44
C PRO A 606 -9.01 11.96 17.07
N SER A 607 -9.13 11.50 18.33
CA SER A 607 -8.07 10.68 18.93
C SER A 607 -7.99 9.29 18.30
N TYR A 608 -6.83 8.64 18.45
CA TYR A 608 -6.64 7.24 18.09
C TYR A 608 -7.70 6.32 18.72
N VAL A 609 -8.05 6.56 20.00
CA VAL A 609 -9.06 5.77 20.70
C VAL A 609 -10.43 5.95 20.04
N GLN A 610 -10.88 7.19 19.82
CA GLN A 610 -12.16 7.45 19.15
C GLN A 610 -12.26 6.76 17.77
N MET A 611 -11.19 6.84 16.97
CA MET A 611 -11.15 6.20 15.66
C MET A 611 -11.09 4.67 15.74
N ARG A 612 -10.41 4.10 16.74
CA ARG A 612 -10.38 2.65 16.97
C ARG A 612 -11.73 2.10 17.39
N GLU A 613 -12.44 2.79 18.30
CA GLU A 613 -13.79 2.42 18.70
C GLU A 613 -14.75 2.45 17.51
N ALA A 614 -14.61 3.45 16.62
CA ALA A 614 -15.38 3.54 15.39
C ALA A 614 -15.07 2.38 14.41
N CYS A 615 -13.79 2.13 14.13
CA CYS A 615 -13.35 1.08 13.22
C CYS A 615 -13.68 -0.35 13.69
N THR A 616 -13.76 -0.61 15.00
CA THR A 616 -13.92 -1.99 15.55
C THR A 616 -15.23 -2.24 16.27
N GLY A 617 -15.95 -1.18 16.66
CA GLY A 617 -17.07 -1.26 17.60
C GLY A 617 -16.68 -1.63 19.05
N GLU A 618 -15.42 -1.92 19.34
CA GLU A 618 -14.95 -2.29 20.68
C GLU A 618 -14.67 -1.04 21.51
N LYS A 619 -15.31 -0.93 22.69
CA LYS A 619 -15.07 0.17 23.63
C LYS A 619 -13.77 0.01 24.41
N ILE A 620 -13.10 1.13 24.70
CA ILE A 620 -11.76 1.18 25.29
C ILE A 620 -11.82 1.95 26.61
N GLY A 621 -11.46 1.29 27.71
CA GLY A 621 -11.38 1.90 29.03
C GLY A 621 -10.19 2.85 29.18
N ASP A 622 -10.24 3.71 30.20
CA ASP A 622 -9.32 4.84 30.39
C ASP A 622 -7.89 4.43 30.81
N ARG A 623 -7.62 3.14 30.96
CA ARG A 623 -6.38 2.62 31.53
C ARG A 623 -5.40 2.23 30.44
N TRP A 624 -4.14 2.60 30.63
CA TRP A 624 -3.01 2.17 29.80
C TRP A 624 -2.87 0.64 29.64
N SER A 625 -3.44 -0.16 30.56
CA SER A 625 -3.53 -1.63 30.43
C SER A 625 -4.43 -2.07 29.28
N ASP A 626 -5.48 -1.32 28.99
CA ASP A 626 -6.56 -1.73 28.10
C ASP A 626 -6.13 -1.62 26.61
N LEU A 627 -5.00 -0.95 26.36
CA LEU A 627 -4.30 -0.87 25.09
C LEU A 627 -3.26 -1.98 24.85
N LEU A 628 -2.90 -2.80 25.85
CA LEU A 628 -1.85 -3.84 25.74
C LEU A 628 -2.13 -4.91 24.67
N LYS A 629 -3.40 -5.08 24.29
CA LYS A 629 -3.83 -5.93 23.17
C LYS A 629 -3.43 -5.38 21.80
N PHE A 630 -3.30 -4.06 21.65
CA PHE A 630 -3.12 -3.38 20.36
C PHE A 630 -1.69 -2.88 20.11
N PHE A 631 -0.96 -2.55 21.16
CA PHE A 631 0.40 -1.99 21.08
C PHE A 631 1.42 -2.91 21.75
N ASP A 632 2.67 -2.80 21.33
CA ASP A 632 3.79 -3.41 22.05
C ASP A 632 4.19 -2.61 23.29
N ARG A 633 4.72 -3.30 24.30
CA ARG A 633 4.97 -2.72 25.63
C ARG A 633 5.93 -1.53 25.60
N GLY A 634 6.91 -1.54 24.70
CA GLY A 634 7.85 -0.42 24.50
C GLY A 634 7.12 0.85 24.05
N GLU A 635 6.25 0.73 23.05
CA GLU A 635 5.54 1.86 22.46
C GLU A 635 4.49 2.45 23.41
N LEU A 636 3.81 1.64 24.23
CA LEU A 636 2.97 2.15 25.33
C LEU A 636 3.78 2.88 26.40
N VAL A 637 5.01 2.46 26.67
CA VAL A 637 5.93 3.17 27.58
C VAL A 637 6.46 4.47 26.95
N LYS A 638 6.51 4.60 25.61
CA LYS A 638 6.75 5.89 24.94
C LYS A 638 5.51 6.79 25.04
N LEU A 639 4.33 6.31 24.64
CA LEU A 639 3.06 7.05 24.67
C LEU A 639 2.71 7.58 26.08
N ARG A 640 2.86 6.76 27.12
CA ARG A 640 2.58 7.14 28.51
C ARG A 640 3.55 8.20 29.09
N LYS A 641 4.66 8.51 28.42
CA LYS A 641 5.55 9.64 28.78
C LYS A 641 5.06 10.98 28.21
N VAL A 642 4.18 10.96 27.22
CA VAL A 642 3.83 12.16 26.43
C VAL A 642 2.34 12.52 26.43
N TYR A 643 1.47 11.57 26.75
CA TYR A 643 0.04 11.79 26.98
C TYR A 643 -0.35 11.38 28.41
N GLN A 644 -1.29 12.11 29.02
CA GLN A 644 -1.81 11.79 30.36
C GLN A 644 -2.88 10.69 30.29
N SER A 645 -3.86 10.86 29.40
CA SER A 645 -4.93 9.91 29.12
C SER A 645 -4.68 9.11 27.84
N VAL A 646 -5.23 7.90 27.76
CA VAL A 646 -5.30 7.13 26.51
C VAL A 646 -6.13 7.85 25.43
N HIS A 647 -7.11 8.67 25.85
CA HIS A 647 -7.99 9.43 24.96
C HIS A 647 -7.31 10.66 24.31
N ASP A 648 -6.06 10.95 24.69
CA ASP A 648 -5.26 12.05 24.12
C ASP A 648 -4.23 11.59 23.10
N ILE A 649 -4.10 10.27 22.86
CA ILE A 649 -3.23 9.73 21.82
C ILE A 649 -3.72 10.22 20.45
N GLU A 650 -2.92 11.04 19.77
CA GLU A 650 -3.29 11.64 18.48
C GLU A 650 -3.30 10.59 17.36
N LEU A 651 -4.28 10.66 16.45
CA LEU A 651 -4.54 9.60 15.47
C LEU A 651 -3.32 9.18 14.63
N TYR A 652 -2.51 10.14 14.18
CA TYR A 652 -1.31 9.82 13.38
C TYR A 652 -0.31 8.97 14.16
N ILE A 653 0.11 9.38 15.37
CA ILE A 653 1.11 8.60 16.13
C ILE A 653 0.50 7.34 16.73
N GLY A 654 -0.74 7.37 17.22
CA GLY A 654 -1.41 6.17 17.71
C GLY A 654 -1.57 5.11 16.61
N GLY A 655 -1.90 5.53 15.38
CA GLY A 655 -2.00 4.65 14.22
C GLY A 655 -0.64 4.10 13.76
N ILE A 656 0.42 4.92 13.74
CA ILE A 656 1.79 4.48 13.40
C ILE A 656 2.36 3.49 14.44
N LEU A 657 2.10 3.71 15.73
CA LEU A 657 2.64 2.87 16.81
C LEU A 657 1.82 1.59 17.07
N GLU A 658 0.65 1.42 16.45
CA GLU A 658 -0.17 0.21 16.60
C GLU A 658 0.50 -1.02 15.97
N ARG A 659 0.37 -2.19 16.62
CA ARG A 659 0.87 -3.45 16.09
C ARG A 659 0.12 -3.83 14.80
N LYS A 660 0.87 -3.96 13.70
CA LYS A 660 0.37 -4.45 12.41
C LYS A 660 -0.22 -5.86 12.51
N SER A 661 -1.28 -6.12 11.75
CA SER A 661 -1.77 -7.48 11.52
C SER A 661 -0.75 -8.29 10.70
N PRO A 662 -0.59 -9.60 10.96
CA PRO A 662 0.21 -10.47 10.09
C PRO A 662 -0.27 -10.38 8.64
N GLY A 663 0.67 -10.19 7.71
CA GLY A 663 0.39 -10.11 6.27
C GLY A 663 -0.22 -8.78 5.78
N VAL A 664 -0.45 -7.80 6.65
CA VAL A 664 -0.94 -6.46 6.26
C VAL A 664 0.19 -5.44 6.45
N PHE A 665 0.33 -4.52 5.48
CA PHE A 665 1.45 -3.58 5.47
C PHE A 665 1.26 -2.37 6.40
N VAL A 666 0.01 -1.96 6.64
CA VAL A 666 -0.35 -0.88 7.57
C VAL A 666 -1.07 -1.38 8.83
N PRO A 667 -1.03 -0.65 9.96
CA PRO A 667 -1.77 -1.03 11.18
C PRO A 667 -3.30 -0.96 11.02
N PRO A 668 -4.09 -1.76 11.77
CA PRO A 668 -5.54 -1.91 11.59
C PRO A 668 -6.38 -0.62 11.53
N VAL A 669 -6.09 0.42 12.33
CA VAL A 669 -6.83 1.70 12.22
C VAL A 669 -6.55 2.40 10.89
N PHE A 670 -5.32 2.34 10.37
CA PHE A 670 -5.02 2.87 9.04
C PHE A 670 -5.59 1.97 7.93
N GLN A 671 -5.56 0.65 8.10
CA GLN A 671 -6.22 -0.30 7.18
C GLN A 671 -7.71 0.03 7.00
N CYS A 672 -8.42 0.28 8.11
CA CYS A 672 -9.82 0.72 8.16
C CYS A 672 -10.06 2.03 7.39
N ILE A 673 -9.32 3.10 7.71
CA ILE A 673 -9.49 4.43 7.08
C ILE A 673 -9.18 4.38 5.58
N ILE A 674 -8.09 3.72 5.20
CA ILE A 674 -7.64 3.61 3.81
C ILE A 674 -8.63 2.74 3.01
N GLY A 675 -9.07 1.61 3.56
CA GLY A 675 -10.07 0.76 2.91
C GLY A 675 -11.41 1.44 2.70
N ASN A 676 -11.90 2.22 3.67
CA ASN A 676 -13.10 3.03 3.49
C ASN A 676 -12.92 4.09 2.39
N GLN A 677 -11.80 4.81 2.37
CA GLN A 677 -11.56 5.82 1.33
C GLN A 677 -11.50 5.21 -0.08
N PHE A 678 -10.79 4.08 -0.26
CA PHE A 678 -10.71 3.44 -1.58
C PHE A 678 -12.01 2.74 -2.01
N TYR A 679 -12.87 2.32 -1.07
CA TYR A 679 -14.26 1.98 -1.41
C TYR A 679 -15.02 3.20 -1.95
N SER A 680 -14.90 4.35 -1.28
CA SER A 680 -15.59 5.57 -1.70
C SER A 680 -15.09 6.11 -3.03
N LEU A 681 -13.78 5.98 -3.30
CA LEU A 681 -13.15 6.38 -4.57
C LEU A 681 -13.52 5.47 -5.74
N SER A 682 -13.82 4.18 -5.52
CA SER A 682 -14.29 3.30 -6.59
C SER A 682 -15.79 3.47 -6.82
N TYR A 683 -16.63 3.25 -5.80
CA TYR A 683 -18.09 3.22 -5.96
C TYR A 683 -18.73 4.61 -6.14
N GLY A 684 -18.07 5.66 -5.64
CA GLY A 684 -18.51 7.06 -5.75
C GLY A 684 -17.96 7.83 -6.96
N ASP A 685 -17.24 7.18 -7.88
CA ASP A 685 -16.77 7.81 -9.12
C ASP A 685 -17.50 7.25 -10.36
N ARG A 686 -18.32 8.09 -11.01
CA ARG A 686 -19.07 7.74 -12.23
C ARG A 686 -18.17 7.32 -13.40
N PHE A 687 -16.89 7.67 -13.38
CA PHE A 687 -15.86 7.37 -14.37
C PHE A 687 -14.89 6.25 -13.94
N PHE A 688 -15.09 5.59 -12.80
CA PHE A 688 -14.23 4.47 -12.39
C PHE A 688 -14.27 3.31 -13.41
N TYR A 689 -13.11 2.85 -13.85
CA TYR A 689 -12.94 2.06 -15.09
C TYR A 689 -13.69 0.70 -15.15
N LEU A 690 -14.13 0.16 -14.00
CA LEU A 690 -14.86 -1.11 -13.94
C LEU A 690 -16.38 -0.96 -14.03
N HIS A 691 -16.92 0.25 -13.89
CA HIS A 691 -18.36 0.48 -13.91
C HIS A 691 -19.00 0.09 -15.25
N ARG A 692 -20.25 -0.40 -15.17
CA ARG A 692 -21.04 -0.86 -16.33
C ARG A 692 -22.42 -0.18 -16.47
N ASN A 693 -22.75 0.76 -15.58
CA ASN A 693 -24.05 1.42 -15.48
C ASN A 693 -24.00 2.93 -15.74
N THR A 694 -22.95 3.42 -16.39
CA THR A 694 -22.73 4.85 -16.66
C THR A 694 -22.49 5.08 -18.15
N SER A 695 -22.84 6.26 -18.66
CA SER A 695 -22.61 6.67 -20.05
C SER A 695 -21.12 6.69 -20.46
N ALA A 696 -20.21 6.79 -19.49
CA ALA A 696 -18.77 6.74 -19.68
C ALA A 696 -18.15 5.35 -19.39
N SER A 697 -18.96 4.32 -19.16
CA SER A 697 -18.51 2.96 -18.87
C SER A 697 -17.79 2.33 -20.07
N PHE A 698 -16.64 1.70 -19.83
CA PHE A 698 -15.95 0.90 -20.83
C PHE A 698 -16.75 -0.37 -21.19
N THR A 699 -16.65 -0.81 -22.45
CA THR A 699 -17.19 -2.11 -22.87
C THR A 699 -16.45 -3.26 -22.19
N GLU A 700 -17.07 -4.44 -22.10
CA GLU A 700 -16.44 -5.63 -21.50
C GLU A 700 -15.14 -6.06 -22.23
N ARG A 701 -15.05 -5.82 -23.55
CA ARG A 701 -13.82 -6.02 -24.32
C ARG A 701 -12.71 -5.06 -23.87
N GLN A 702 -13.04 -3.78 -23.68
CA GLN A 702 -12.11 -2.75 -23.17
C GLN A 702 -11.71 -3.00 -21.72
N ILE A 703 -12.61 -3.44 -20.84
CA ILE A 703 -12.28 -3.80 -19.44
C ILE A 703 -11.35 -5.02 -19.40
N THR A 704 -11.59 -6.02 -20.25
CA THR A 704 -10.71 -7.20 -20.37
C THR A 704 -9.33 -6.83 -20.89
N GLU A 705 -9.25 -5.82 -21.75
CA GLU A 705 -8.01 -5.25 -22.26
C GLU A 705 -7.26 -4.49 -21.17
N LEU A 706 -7.91 -3.54 -20.48
CA LEU A 706 -7.37 -2.75 -19.36
C LEU A 706 -6.79 -3.61 -18.23
N LYS A 707 -7.38 -4.80 -17.98
CA LYS A 707 -6.88 -5.77 -17.00
C LYS A 707 -5.55 -6.46 -17.36
N LYS A 708 -4.92 -6.05 -18.47
CA LYS A 708 -3.52 -6.37 -18.82
C LYS A 708 -2.52 -5.31 -18.35
N ALA A 709 -2.96 -4.10 -18.01
CA ALA A 709 -2.08 -3.02 -17.60
C ALA A 709 -1.30 -3.40 -16.32
N SER A 710 -0.02 -3.05 -16.29
CA SER A 710 0.83 -3.21 -15.10
C SER A 710 1.89 -2.13 -15.05
N PHE A 711 2.41 -1.82 -13.86
CA PHE A 711 3.48 -0.83 -13.76
C PHE A 711 4.76 -1.33 -14.46
N SER A 712 4.99 -2.65 -14.52
CA SER A 712 6.07 -3.24 -15.31
C SER A 712 5.89 -2.99 -16.82
N ARG A 713 4.65 -2.95 -17.34
CA ARG A 713 4.38 -2.61 -18.75
C ARG A 713 4.73 -1.16 -19.06
N ILE A 714 4.26 -0.22 -18.22
CA ILE A 714 4.57 1.22 -18.35
C ILE A 714 6.08 1.45 -18.32
N LEU A 715 6.81 0.83 -17.38
CA LEU A 715 8.27 0.92 -17.33
C LEU A 715 8.94 0.36 -18.60
N CYS A 716 8.50 -0.80 -19.08
CA CYS A 716 8.99 -1.44 -20.30
C CYS A 716 8.64 -0.71 -21.61
N ASP A 717 7.75 0.28 -21.60
CA ASP A 717 7.39 1.07 -22.79
C ASP A 717 7.99 2.48 -22.81
N ASN A 718 8.51 2.95 -21.68
CA ASN A 718 9.03 4.33 -21.53
C ASN A 718 10.51 4.38 -21.11
N LEU A 719 11.19 3.22 -21.01
CA LEU A 719 12.60 3.07 -20.61
C LEU A 719 13.32 1.97 -21.41
N ASP A 720 14.65 2.12 -21.54
CA ASP A 720 15.56 1.07 -22.00
C ASP A 720 15.91 0.09 -20.84
N LEU A 721 15.17 -1.02 -20.79
CA LEU A 721 15.33 -2.10 -19.81
C LEU A 721 15.60 -3.45 -20.51
N GLU A 722 16.68 -4.11 -20.12
CA GLU A 722 17.04 -5.48 -20.57
C GLU A 722 16.03 -6.53 -20.06
N GLY A 723 15.38 -6.24 -18.94
CA GLY A 723 14.28 -7.01 -18.37
C GLY A 723 13.76 -6.38 -17.08
N ILE A 724 12.67 -6.92 -16.54
CA ILE A 724 11.99 -6.47 -15.30
C ILE A 724 11.19 -7.65 -14.71
N PRO A 725 10.85 -7.66 -13.41
CA PRO A 725 9.90 -8.64 -12.88
C PRO A 725 8.46 -8.30 -13.32
N PRO A 726 7.55 -9.29 -13.51
CA PRO A 726 6.15 -9.03 -13.83
C PRO A 726 5.41 -8.16 -12.80
N LEU A 727 5.76 -8.26 -11.51
CA LEU A 727 5.25 -7.41 -10.43
C LEU A 727 6.31 -6.37 -10.04
N ALA A 728 6.22 -5.15 -10.56
CA ALA A 728 7.20 -4.08 -10.33
C ALA A 728 7.32 -3.63 -8.86
N LEU A 729 6.24 -3.72 -8.08
CA LEU A 729 6.23 -3.35 -6.66
C LEU A 729 6.91 -4.39 -5.74
N TRP A 730 7.17 -5.59 -6.24
CA TRP A 730 7.73 -6.71 -5.49
C TRP A 730 9.17 -6.99 -5.91
N GLN A 731 10.02 -7.35 -4.95
CA GLN A 731 11.43 -7.67 -5.21
C GLN A 731 11.56 -8.91 -6.10
N GLN A 732 12.65 -8.94 -6.88
CA GLN A 732 12.99 -10.10 -7.70
C GLN A 732 13.18 -11.34 -6.82
N ASN A 733 12.52 -12.45 -7.19
CA ASN A 733 12.67 -13.74 -6.53
C ASN A 733 12.25 -14.89 -7.49
N GLU A 734 12.22 -16.14 -7.01
CA GLU A 734 11.87 -17.31 -7.85
C GLU A 734 10.43 -17.27 -8.39
N LEU A 735 9.49 -16.64 -7.67
CA LEU A 735 8.09 -16.46 -8.08
C LEU A 735 7.85 -15.13 -8.82
N ASN A 736 8.80 -14.19 -8.75
CA ASN A 736 8.81 -12.92 -9.48
C ASN A 736 10.16 -12.74 -10.21
N PRO A 737 10.48 -13.59 -11.20
CA PRO A 737 11.76 -13.58 -11.88
C PRO A 737 11.86 -12.41 -12.89
N MET A 738 13.08 -11.98 -13.20
CA MET A 738 13.33 -11.06 -14.30
C MET A 738 12.94 -11.71 -15.64
N VAL A 739 12.11 -11.04 -16.43
CA VAL A 739 11.73 -11.46 -17.79
C VAL A 739 11.96 -10.31 -18.78
N SER A 740 12.07 -10.64 -20.07
CA SER A 740 12.13 -9.62 -21.12
C SER A 740 10.84 -8.79 -21.17
N CYS A 741 10.96 -7.51 -21.53
CA CYS A 741 9.84 -6.63 -21.85
C CYS A 741 8.95 -7.10 -23.03
N ALA A 742 9.33 -8.16 -23.74
CA ALA A 742 8.50 -8.85 -24.75
C ALA A 742 7.79 -10.11 -24.23
N SER A 743 7.94 -10.46 -22.93
CA SER A 743 7.32 -11.64 -22.33
C SER A 743 5.80 -11.52 -22.22
N GLU A 744 5.09 -12.64 -22.42
CA GLU A 744 3.65 -12.75 -22.19
C GLU A 744 3.17 -12.46 -20.77
N ALA A 745 4.10 -12.45 -19.80
CA ALA A 745 3.87 -12.04 -18.42
C ALA A 745 3.84 -10.51 -18.24
N ILE A 746 4.26 -9.74 -19.26
CA ILE A 746 4.19 -8.26 -19.29
C ILE A 746 3.41 -7.84 -20.56
N PRO A 747 2.13 -8.24 -20.67
CA PRO A 747 1.34 -8.08 -21.89
C PRO A 747 1.16 -6.61 -22.29
N ARG A 748 1.08 -6.37 -23.60
CA ARG A 748 0.75 -5.07 -24.18
C ARG A 748 -0.76 -4.85 -24.25
N LEU A 749 -1.18 -3.61 -24.05
CA LEU A 749 -2.54 -3.15 -24.28
C LEU A 749 -2.78 -2.97 -25.79
N ASP A 750 -3.79 -3.63 -26.34
CA ASP A 750 -4.26 -3.42 -27.71
C ASP A 750 -5.13 -2.16 -27.78
N LEU A 751 -4.52 -1.05 -28.18
CA LEU A 751 -5.20 0.25 -28.27
C LEU A 751 -6.28 0.29 -29.37
N ALA A 752 -6.30 -0.66 -30.31
CA ALA A 752 -7.38 -0.78 -31.30
C ALA A 752 -8.72 -1.24 -30.69
N VAL A 753 -8.72 -1.72 -29.44
CA VAL A 753 -9.94 -2.07 -28.69
C VAL A 753 -10.72 -0.82 -28.22
N PHE A 754 -10.05 0.33 -28.12
CA PHE A 754 -10.63 1.59 -27.62
C PHE A 754 -11.09 2.53 -28.73
N VAL A 755 -10.71 2.22 -29.97
CA VAL A 755 -11.16 2.90 -31.18
C VAL A 755 -12.51 2.31 -31.63
N PRO A 756 -13.55 3.13 -31.89
CA PRO A 756 -14.76 2.66 -32.56
C PRO A 756 -14.44 2.16 -33.97
N HIS A 757 -14.83 0.92 -34.26
CA HIS A 757 -14.94 0.43 -35.64
C HIS A 757 -16.07 1.20 -36.35
N LEU A 758 -15.86 1.53 -37.63
CA LEU A 758 -16.83 2.20 -38.51
C LEU A 758 -17.88 1.22 -39.05
#